data_AF-A0A3M6U9Y6-F1
#
_entry.id   AF-A0A3M6U9Y6-F1
#
_cell.length_a   1.000
_cell.length_b   1.000
_cell.length_c   1.000
_cell.angle_alpha   90.00
_cell.angle_beta   90.00
_cell.angle_gamma   90.00
#
_symmetry.space_group_name_H-M   'P 1'
#
loop_
_entity.id
_entity.type
_entity.pdbx_description
1 polymer ?
#
loop_
_entity_poly.entity_id
_entity_poly.type
_entity_poly.pdbx_seq_one_letter_code
_entity_poly.pdbx_strand_id
1 'polypeptide(L)'
;MGNEHSIALNQRRMQRSPIDSLFERAVLDALREVAEESSVPSEQIEHAWDPEDCSPRFRVLSDRLTARRLPSPLTTDGIRGKKGYRQGRHVWEITWERDERGSYAVIGIALPQAPLQCLGYQPLIGSNSASWGWNLSKKVTFHNGQEAAYPANNPGFFVPDTVYCILDMDNNTYLGVAFRNLPRHPLKPLCPCASAVFGNCDIKMRYMGRGDTFIAKLEASKEKASRPSTSPAVKPPPESPGPKSPPQSSRTTSPTQAPTFSNDSANSSESYKFAHNCGDKIAVMLAGKKARRIDALQIFNHGVVMTGKPLKDDELFEVRLDSKVPKWFGTLDIGATTVSPEGLEFPPSMDRFGQGITFALCGNKILNNGNEMTEISKDLNDLTVGDRVGVMRKSDNSLHFFINGVNVGKQVKTLPRVLYGVVDVFGQAEEVTITGGTAETQSSNQDEVDSVSIMVRMHNVINIIKDGKFDDILSVVGKVAKDILEPYSETDNRQLRLKYGDHLSDISAPQYLTVLLRRAMDMGMETKAGWLGMYVIRSVFWNYADDSLKMARDLGRSGSLKIMLNDLDTFGPNSSKNEKKKFLVFSAMSILHNCSKAAENRQILLDLRAIERISPFLKADDMEIVVAAILTLAYISSDDQKKRLEAESRVISYLIGMLQNALNQSDLRGRLNGSAWCAQEIADGLGNLVVNEKNMEVMLERDVVPLMISLLEKGGDAEKERAANTLWIIAKTSKGKAKIKETAAATEELTRLSKSSNQSVQAAAKRVLLELEETTYTQGSANRHLRTRCDYQEKCRTFKSTLKLSDVFFDPKFDRCFCTECHAARGDKLYYTRGQPAKDYGIPIGWCRFGLKVHPRAKALDVFNKWHVAFHGTKVESVNAILECGDVALGGRKLSEEEGHFNDNRKPTGFDTKQIFVSPSVRYSGHNCYAKPKSFSHPSLHKSYSTKAVLQLCINPDSYQVGPQTIGATSEIDPKFSNQEIEWSTKERGSIILYGLLVKLDEEN
;
A
#
# COMPACT_ATOMS: atom_id res chain seq x y z
N MET A 1 -9.40 39.50 29.66
CA MET A 1 -10.03 38.25 30.14
C MET A 1 -10.07 37.30 28.96
N GLY A 2 -9.12 36.37 28.93
CA GLY A 2 -9.02 35.35 27.89
C GLY A 2 -9.61 34.02 28.38
N ASN A 3 -10.16 33.23 27.46
CA ASN A 3 -9.55 31.98 27.01
C ASN A 3 -10.50 31.31 26.00
N GLU A 4 -10.01 31.16 24.78
CA GLU A 4 -10.48 30.17 23.82
C GLU A 4 -10.13 28.78 24.35
N HIS A 5 -11.13 27.91 24.52
CA HIS A 5 -10.90 26.47 24.58
C HIS A 5 -11.20 25.87 23.21
N SER A 6 -10.11 25.64 22.47
CA SER A 6 -9.97 24.69 21.37
C SER A 6 -10.72 23.39 21.68
N ILE A 7 -11.77 23.10 20.92
CA ILE A 7 -12.39 21.77 20.85
C ILE A 7 -11.63 20.98 19.77
N ALA A 8 -11.14 19.80 20.16
CA ALA A 8 -10.27 18.94 19.37
C ALA A 8 -10.88 18.45 18.05
N LEU A 9 -10.01 18.35 17.05
CA LEU A 9 -10.22 18.05 15.63
C LEU A 9 -10.69 16.62 15.28
N ASN A 10 -11.42 15.91 16.15
CA ASN A 10 -11.69 14.46 16.01
C ASN A 10 -13.16 14.06 15.69
N GLN A 11 -13.97 14.93 15.07
CA GLN A 11 -15.37 14.60 14.72
C GLN A 11 -15.78 14.93 13.28
N ARG A 12 -14.94 14.64 12.29
CA ARG A 12 -15.37 14.54 10.89
C ARG A 12 -14.96 13.17 10.33
N ARG A 13 -15.82 12.15 10.48
CA ARG A 13 -15.64 10.85 9.82
C ARG A 13 -16.95 10.38 9.17
N MET A 14 -16.80 9.97 7.90
CA MET A 14 -17.75 9.37 6.95
C MET A 14 -19.22 9.20 7.38
N GLN A 15 -20.10 10.02 6.80
CA GLN A 15 -21.55 9.89 6.94
C GLN A 15 -22.11 8.89 5.91
N ARG A 16 -22.10 7.61 6.27
CA ARG A 16 -23.27 6.72 6.06
C ARG A 16 -24.18 6.84 7.28
N SER A 17 -25.37 6.21 7.26
CA SER A 17 -26.26 6.14 8.42
C SER A 17 -25.47 5.97 9.73
N PRO A 18 -25.68 6.81 10.76
CA PRO A 18 -25.01 6.69 12.06
C PRO A 18 -25.13 5.27 12.66
N ILE A 19 -26.18 4.54 12.29
CA ILE A 19 -26.48 3.20 12.79
C ILE A 19 -25.54 2.15 12.17
N ASP A 20 -25.20 2.24 10.88
CA ASP A 20 -24.34 1.27 10.20
C ASP A 20 -22.86 1.44 10.60
N SER A 21 -22.41 2.68 10.76
CA SER A 21 -21.03 2.96 11.22
C SER A 21 -20.79 2.56 12.67
N LEU A 22 -21.79 2.70 13.55
CA LEU A 22 -21.73 2.22 14.93
C LEU A 22 -21.79 0.69 14.99
N PHE A 23 -22.59 0.05 14.12
CA PHE A 23 -22.66 -1.41 14.04
C PHE A 23 -21.36 -2.01 13.50
N GLU A 24 -20.81 -1.47 12.41
CA GLU A 24 -19.53 -1.92 11.84
C GLU A 24 -18.38 -1.73 12.83
N ARG A 25 -18.35 -0.59 13.54
CA ARG A 25 -17.36 -0.34 14.60
C ARG A 25 -17.52 -1.27 15.80
N ALA A 26 -18.76 -1.50 16.27
CA ALA A 26 -19.03 -2.46 17.34
C ALA A 26 -18.68 -3.90 16.94
N VAL A 27 -18.88 -4.27 15.67
CA VAL A 27 -18.50 -5.57 15.11
C VAL A 27 -16.97 -5.70 15.03
N LEU A 28 -16.27 -4.66 14.58
CA LEU A 28 -14.80 -4.62 14.53
C LEU A 28 -14.17 -4.62 15.92
N ASP A 29 -14.74 -3.90 16.89
CA ASP A 29 -14.28 -3.87 18.27
C ASP A 29 -14.52 -5.24 18.95
N ALA A 30 -15.69 -5.87 18.75
CA ALA A 30 -15.96 -7.22 19.22
C ALA A 30 -15.08 -8.30 18.56
N LEU A 31 -14.62 -8.06 17.32
CA LEU A 31 -13.68 -8.93 16.61
C LEU A 31 -12.24 -8.80 17.14
N ARG A 32 -11.83 -7.60 17.57
CA ARG A 32 -10.53 -7.37 18.21
C ARG A 32 -10.42 -8.10 19.54
N GLU A 33 -11.46 -7.99 20.36
CA GLU A 33 -11.53 -8.70 21.64
C GLU A 33 -11.40 -10.22 21.45
N VAL A 34 -12.07 -10.79 20.44
CA VAL A 34 -12.04 -12.23 20.13
C VAL A 34 -10.70 -12.67 19.51
N ALA A 35 -10.11 -11.86 18.63
CA ALA A 35 -8.82 -12.18 18.01
C ALA A 35 -7.68 -12.17 19.03
N GLU A 36 -7.71 -11.25 20.00
CA GLU A 36 -6.74 -11.18 21.10
C GLU A 36 -6.87 -12.38 22.04
N GLU A 37 -8.10 -12.80 22.38
CA GLU A 37 -8.36 -13.99 23.20
C GLU A 37 -7.87 -15.30 22.55
N SER A 38 -7.96 -15.42 21.22
CA SER A 38 -7.56 -16.63 20.48
C SER A 38 -6.04 -16.86 20.35
N SER A 39 -5.23 -15.85 20.69
CA SER A 39 -3.77 -15.85 20.44
C SER A 39 -2.93 -16.37 21.61
N VAL A 40 -3.54 -16.61 22.77
CA VAL A 40 -2.85 -17.00 24.01
C VAL A 40 -3.03 -18.52 24.24
N PRO A 41 -1.94 -19.31 24.38
CA PRO A 41 -2.04 -20.75 24.61
C PRO A 41 -2.90 -21.09 25.84
N SER A 42 -3.74 -22.12 25.76
CA SER A 42 -4.69 -22.46 26.83
C SER A 42 -4.03 -22.72 28.20
N GLU A 43 -2.80 -23.25 28.21
CA GLU A 43 -1.99 -23.41 29.43
C GLU A 43 -1.63 -22.06 30.07
N GLN A 44 -1.38 -21.01 29.29
CA GLN A 44 -1.12 -19.68 29.85
C GLN A 44 -2.37 -19.10 30.51
N ILE A 45 -3.54 -19.27 29.89
CA ILE A 45 -4.82 -18.77 30.41
C ILE A 45 -5.20 -19.47 31.73
N GLU A 46 -4.91 -20.78 31.84
CA GLU A 46 -5.18 -21.53 33.08
C GLU A 46 -4.34 -20.99 34.26
N HIS A 47 -3.14 -20.53 33.98
CA HIS A 47 -2.17 -20.07 34.98
C HIS A 47 -2.09 -18.53 35.11
N ALA A 48 -3.03 -17.80 34.51
CA ALA A 48 -3.05 -16.33 34.42
C ALA A 48 -3.63 -15.63 35.66
N TRP A 49 -3.76 -14.29 35.61
CA TRP A 49 -4.48 -13.52 36.64
C TRP A 49 -5.97 -13.83 36.62
N ASP A 50 -6.60 -13.84 37.79
CA ASP A 50 -8.05 -14.08 37.91
C ASP A 50 -8.82 -12.76 37.84
N PRO A 51 -9.68 -12.54 36.83
CA PRO A 51 -10.52 -11.35 36.78
C PRO A 51 -11.60 -11.32 37.86
N GLU A 52 -11.97 -12.47 38.44
CA GLU A 52 -12.99 -12.58 39.48
C GLU A 52 -12.40 -12.53 40.89
N ASP A 53 -11.07 -12.62 41.02
CA ASP A 53 -10.37 -12.65 42.31
C ASP A 53 -9.33 -11.51 42.40
N CYS A 54 -9.83 -10.28 42.24
CA CYS A 54 -9.06 -9.05 42.32
C CYS A 54 -9.79 -7.95 43.12
N SER A 55 -9.06 -6.95 43.58
CA SER A 55 -9.68 -5.75 44.16
C SER A 55 -10.53 -5.01 43.11
N PRO A 56 -11.51 -4.17 43.54
CA PRO A 56 -12.30 -3.33 42.63
C PRO A 56 -11.48 -2.33 41.79
N ARG A 57 -10.18 -2.16 42.10
CA ARG A 57 -9.26 -1.28 41.38
C ARG A 57 -8.27 -2.03 40.51
N PHE A 58 -8.31 -3.36 40.45
CA PHE A 58 -7.60 -4.12 39.44
C PHE A 58 -8.53 -4.50 38.30
N ARG A 59 -7.99 -4.47 37.08
CA ARG A 59 -8.64 -4.99 35.88
C ARG A 59 -7.64 -5.86 35.15
N VAL A 60 -8.01 -7.11 34.88
CA VAL A 60 -7.26 -7.97 33.96
C VAL A 60 -7.55 -7.51 32.53
N LEU A 61 -6.50 -7.28 31.75
CA LEU A 61 -6.58 -6.83 30.36
C LEU A 61 -6.98 -7.99 29.43
N SER A 62 -7.25 -7.68 28.15
CA SER A 62 -7.72 -8.64 27.14
C SER A 62 -6.74 -9.80 26.91
N ASP A 63 -5.44 -9.57 27.09
CA ASP A 63 -4.41 -10.62 27.00
C ASP A 63 -4.50 -11.67 28.12
N ARG A 64 -5.35 -11.47 29.13
CA ARG A 64 -5.52 -12.27 30.36
C ARG A 64 -4.30 -12.35 31.27
N LEU A 65 -3.11 -12.00 30.77
CA LEU A 65 -1.81 -12.10 31.44
C LEU A 65 -1.43 -10.81 32.17
N THR A 66 -2.03 -9.67 31.80
CA THR A 66 -1.69 -8.35 32.34
C THR A 66 -2.80 -7.85 33.25
N ALA A 67 -2.44 -7.45 34.47
CA ALA A 67 -3.34 -6.83 35.43
C ALA A 67 -2.99 -5.35 35.58
N ARG A 68 -3.93 -4.48 35.21
CA ARG A 68 -3.81 -3.03 35.35
C ARG A 68 -4.46 -2.55 36.63
N ARG A 69 -3.73 -1.78 37.43
CA ARG A 69 -4.33 -1.06 38.57
C ARG A 69 -4.89 0.28 38.12
N LEU A 70 -6.18 0.52 38.36
CA LEU A 70 -6.83 1.81 38.13
C LEU A 70 -6.40 2.85 39.18
N PRO A 71 -6.37 4.15 38.85
CA PRO A 71 -5.97 5.19 39.78
C PRO A 71 -6.87 5.22 41.03
N SER A 72 -6.24 5.24 42.21
CA SER A 72 -6.93 5.39 43.50
C SER A 72 -6.02 6.08 44.51
N PRO A 73 -6.48 7.18 45.15
CA PRO A 73 -5.64 8.01 46.00
C PRO A 73 -5.42 7.44 47.42
N LEU A 74 -6.14 6.39 47.83
CA LEU A 74 -6.19 5.97 49.25
C LEU A 74 -6.25 4.45 49.48
N THR A 75 -5.95 3.62 48.48
CA THR A 75 -6.03 2.15 48.63
C THR A 75 -4.73 1.47 48.22
N THR A 76 -4.37 0.40 48.93
CA THR A 76 -3.50 -0.64 48.37
C THR A 76 -4.41 -1.75 47.86
N ASP A 77 -4.18 -2.15 46.62
CA ASP A 77 -5.03 -3.07 45.88
C ASP A 77 -4.23 -4.30 45.52
N GLY A 78 -4.89 -5.46 45.51
CA GLY A 78 -4.28 -6.74 45.19
C GLY A 78 -5.06 -7.54 44.16
N ILE A 79 -4.37 -8.48 43.53
CA ILE A 79 -4.91 -9.46 42.59
C ILE A 79 -4.29 -10.84 42.83
N ARG A 80 -5.08 -11.90 42.63
CA ARG A 80 -4.62 -13.30 42.68
C ARG A 80 -4.64 -13.95 41.30
N GLY A 81 -3.78 -14.96 41.14
CA GLY A 81 -3.78 -15.84 39.98
C GLY A 81 -4.92 -16.86 40.07
N LYS A 82 -5.44 -17.23 38.89
CA LYS A 82 -6.59 -18.12 38.69
C LYS A 82 -6.36 -19.53 39.20
N LYS A 83 -5.13 -20.04 39.06
CA LYS A 83 -4.75 -21.37 39.51
C LYS A 83 -3.91 -21.31 40.78
N GLY A 84 -4.34 -22.07 41.77
CA GLY A 84 -3.59 -22.28 43.00
C GLY A 84 -2.90 -23.66 43.03
N TYR A 85 -1.79 -23.73 43.76
CA TYR A 85 -0.89 -24.89 43.76
C TYR A 85 -0.81 -25.53 45.13
N ARG A 86 -0.60 -26.86 45.14
CA ARG A 86 -0.62 -27.70 46.36
C ARG A 86 0.63 -28.58 46.48
N GLN A 87 1.24 -28.89 45.34
CA GLN A 87 2.42 -29.73 45.17
C GLN A 87 3.08 -29.31 43.85
N GLY A 88 4.32 -29.72 43.61
CA GLY A 88 5.02 -29.35 42.38
C GLY A 88 5.90 -28.12 42.54
N ARG A 89 6.82 -27.97 41.59
CA ARG A 89 7.58 -26.74 41.37
C ARG A 89 6.91 -25.94 40.25
N HIS A 90 6.76 -24.65 40.43
CA HIS A 90 6.07 -23.77 39.47
C HIS A 90 6.85 -22.47 39.31
N VAL A 91 7.01 -22.02 38.07
CA VAL A 91 7.77 -20.82 37.74
C VAL A 91 6.88 -19.83 36.99
N TRP A 92 6.85 -18.59 37.46
CA TRP A 92 6.25 -17.46 36.74
C TRP A 92 7.30 -16.43 36.40
N GLU A 93 7.21 -15.90 35.19
CA GLU A 93 7.84 -14.65 34.81
C GLU A 93 6.87 -13.51 35.13
N ILE A 94 7.25 -12.62 36.02
CA ILE A 94 6.51 -11.39 36.34
C ILE A 94 7.26 -10.22 35.73
N THR A 95 6.60 -9.48 34.84
CA THR A 95 7.12 -8.21 34.30
C THR A 95 6.32 -7.07 34.90
N TRP A 96 7.03 -6.14 35.52
CA TRP A 96 6.47 -4.95 36.16
C TRP A 96 7.49 -3.82 36.07
N GLU A 97 7.22 -2.81 35.26
CA GLU A 97 8.17 -1.72 34.98
C GLU A 97 8.55 -0.94 36.24
N ARG A 98 9.84 -0.62 36.37
CA ARG A 98 10.39 0.03 37.56
C ARG A 98 9.68 1.32 37.94
N ASP A 99 9.38 2.16 36.95
CA ASP A 99 8.81 3.49 37.18
C ASP A 99 7.34 3.42 37.64
N GLU A 100 6.71 2.24 37.52
CA GLU A 100 5.32 1.99 37.89
C GLU A 100 5.15 1.28 39.25
N ARG A 101 6.24 1.01 39.98
CA ARG A 101 6.20 0.17 41.20
C ARG A 101 5.73 0.92 42.46
N GLY A 102 5.99 2.21 42.56
CA GLY A 102 5.71 3.00 43.77
C GLY A 102 6.37 2.41 45.04
N SER A 103 5.91 2.83 46.22
CA SER A 103 6.53 2.43 47.51
C SER A 103 6.19 1.01 47.98
N TYR A 104 5.13 0.41 47.43
CA TYR A 104 4.58 -0.88 47.86
C TYR A 104 4.20 -1.76 46.65
N ALA A 105 5.13 -1.96 45.71
CA ALA A 105 5.03 -3.01 44.70
C ALA A 105 5.39 -4.36 45.33
N VAL A 106 4.37 -5.13 45.70
CA VAL A 106 4.56 -6.42 46.37
C VAL A 106 4.09 -7.54 45.46
N ILE A 107 4.95 -8.53 45.21
CA ILE A 107 4.57 -9.79 44.55
C ILE A 107 4.73 -10.92 45.56
N GLY A 108 3.97 -11.99 45.42
CA GLY A 108 4.01 -13.05 46.43
C GLY A 108 3.06 -14.20 46.16
N ILE A 109 2.72 -14.86 47.26
CA ILE A 109 1.76 -15.96 47.30
C ILE A 109 0.76 -15.73 48.43
N ALA A 110 -0.48 -16.14 48.22
CA ALA A 110 -1.55 -15.96 49.19
C ALA A 110 -2.51 -17.15 49.18
N LEU A 111 -3.12 -17.40 50.34
CA LEU A 111 -4.28 -18.28 50.44
C LEU A 111 -5.54 -17.53 49.95
N PRO A 112 -6.60 -18.24 49.48
CA PRO A 112 -7.83 -17.62 48.96
C PRO A 112 -8.58 -16.71 49.95
N GLN A 113 -8.33 -16.85 51.25
CA GLN A 113 -8.91 -15.96 52.28
C GLN A 113 -8.10 -14.68 52.55
N ALA A 114 -6.90 -14.51 51.96
CA ALA A 114 -6.14 -13.29 52.12
C ALA A 114 -6.89 -12.09 51.51
N PRO A 115 -6.89 -10.91 52.15
CA PRO A 115 -7.57 -9.72 51.64
C PRO A 115 -6.86 -9.19 50.39
N LEU A 116 -7.65 -8.65 49.46
CA LEU A 116 -7.18 -8.06 48.20
C LEU A 116 -7.30 -6.54 48.17
N GLN A 117 -7.67 -5.90 49.29
CA GLN A 117 -7.69 -4.45 49.41
C GLN A 117 -7.48 -4.04 50.86
N CYS A 118 -6.77 -2.93 51.07
CA CYS A 118 -6.76 -2.22 52.34
C CYS A 118 -6.71 -0.71 52.12
N LEU A 119 -7.15 0.05 53.11
CA LEU A 119 -7.06 1.50 53.12
C LEU A 119 -5.62 1.93 53.43
N GLY A 120 -5.16 2.99 52.76
CA GLY A 120 -3.80 3.54 52.90
C GLY A 120 -2.75 2.82 52.05
N TYR A 121 -1.60 3.46 51.88
CA TYR A 121 -0.42 2.92 51.18
C TYR A 121 0.43 2.12 52.16
N GLN A 122 0.15 0.83 52.27
CA GLN A 122 0.76 -0.09 53.22
C GLN A 122 0.94 -1.48 52.59
N PRO A 123 1.84 -2.34 53.09
CA PRO A 123 2.06 -3.65 52.49
C PRO A 123 0.82 -4.53 52.71
N LEU A 124 0.04 -4.77 51.65
CA LEU A 124 -1.16 -5.61 51.70
C LEU A 124 -0.79 -7.09 51.77
N ILE A 125 -0.02 -7.57 50.79
CA ILE A 125 0.48 -8.95 50.76
C ILE A 125 1.61 -9.08 51.79
N GLY A 126 1.46 -10.04 52.71
CA GLY A 126 2.39 -10.25 53.83
C GLY A 126 1.97 -9.58 55.14
N SER A 127 0.89 -8.79 55.15
CA SER A 127 0.37 -8.13 56.37
C SER A 127 -0.17 -9.10 57.42
N ASN A 128 -0.53 -10.32 57.02
CA ASN A 128 -1.12 -11.33 57.89
C ASN A 128 -0.52 -12.72 57.63
N SER A 129 -0.99 -13.72 58.37
CA SER A 129 -0.54 -15.11 58.26
C SER A 129 -1.01 -15.85 57.00
N ALA A 130 -1.89 -15.24 56.20
CA ALA A 130 -2.48 -15.84 55.01
C ALA A 130 -1.76 -15.46 53.69
N SER A 131 -0.71 -14.64 53.76
CA SER A 131 0.04 -14.19 52.58
C SER A 131 1.52 -13.98 52.87
N TRP A 132 2.35 -14.11 51.84
CA TRP A 132 3.81 -13.92 51.87
C TRP A 132 4.19 -13.03 50.69
N GLY A 133 4.77 -11.87 50.96
CA GLY A 133 5.02 -10.86 49.94
C GLY A 133 6.48 -10.41 49.89
N TRP A 134 6.99 -10.12 48.71
CA TRP A 134 8.26 -9.46 48.50
C TRP A 134 8.04 -8.10 47.87
N ASN A 135 8.44 -7.05 48.57
CA ASN A 135 8.39 -5.68 48.08
C ASN A 135 9.61 -5.40 47.21
N LEU A 136 9.35 -5.21 45.91
CA LEU A 136 10.37 -5.01 44.88
C LEU A 136 11.09 -3.67 45.02
N SER A 137 10.39 -2.63 45.49
CA SER A 137 10.94 -1.29 45.63
C SER A 137 11.82 -1.16 46.87
N LYS A 138 11.40 -1.75 47.98
CA LYS A 138 12.11 -1.69 49.27
C LYS A 138 13.12 -2.82 49.46
N LYS A 139 13.05 -3.89 48.66
CA LYS A 139 13.90 -5.09 48.76
C LYS A 139 13.77 -5.76 50.13
N VAL A 140 12.52 -5.95 50.55
CA VAL A 140 12.17 -6.56 51.83
C VAL A 140 10.99 -7.50 51.67
N THR A 141 11.00 -8.60 52.41
CA THR A 141 9.90 -9.56 52.49
C THR A 141 8.98 -9.22 53.66
N PHE A 142 7.68 -9.42 53.46
CA PHE A 142 6.61 -9.25 54.45
C PHE A 142 5.91 -10.59 54.70
N HIS A 143 5.78 -10.98 55.97
CA HIS A 143 4.89 -12.05 56.41
C HIS A 143 4.45 -11.83 57.85
N ASN A 144 3.17 -12.02 58.14
CA ASN A 144 2.58 -11.78 59.46
C ASN A 144 2.92 -10.38 60.04
N GLY A 145 2.99 -9.38 59.15
CA GLY A 145 3.35 -7.99 59.50
C GLY A 145 4.84 -7.78 59.84
N GLN A 146 5.67 -8.81 59.75
CA GLN A 146 7.12 -8.71 59.99
C GLN A 146 7.87 -8.45 58.69
N GLU A 147 8.84 -7.54 58.73
CA GLU A 147 9.70 -7.16 57.62
C GLU A 147 11.10 -7.79 57.77
N ALA A 148 11.65 -8.34 56.69
CA ALA A 148 13.03 -8.84 56.64
C ALA A 148 13.72 -8.44 55.34
N ALA A 149 15.01 -8.12 55.39
CA ALA A 149 15.78 -7.74 54.21
C ALA A 149 15.93 -8.91 53.22
N TYR A 150 15.63 -8.67 51.94
CA TYR A 150 15.76 -9.68 50.89
C TYR A 150 16.13 -9.07 49.52
N PRO A 151 17.20 -9.54 48.87
CA PRO A 151 18.02 -10.70 49.23
C PRO A 151 19.01 -10.41 50.37
N ALA A 152 19.01 -11.25 51.42
CA ALA A 152 19.79 -11.03 52.65
C ALA A 152 21.32 -10.94 52.43
N ASN A 153 21.84 -11.53 51.36
CA ASN A 153 23.27 -11.59 51.04
C ASN A 153 23.70 -10.66 49.89
N ASN A 154 22.84 -9.71 49.48
CA ASN A 154 23.18 -8.77 48.40
C ASN A 154 22.38 -7.44 48.54
N PRO A 155 22.73 -6.57 49.50
CA PRO A 155 22.01 -5.30 49.74
C PRO A 155 22.07 -4.34 48.53
N GLY A 156 23.10 -4.46 47.69
CA GLY A 156 23.26 -3.73 46.42
C GLY A 156 22.47 -4.32 45.25
N PHE A 157 21.70 -5.39 45.46
CA PHE A 157 20.92 -6.03 44.41
C PHE A 157 19.92 -5.06 43.80
N PHE A 158 19.94 -5.01 42.47
CA PHE A 158 18.99 -4.25 41.65
C PHE A 158 17.88 -5.18 41.19
N VAL A 159 16.62 -4.74 41.32
CA VAL A 159 15.46 -5.52 40.89
C VAL A 159 15.10 -5.13 39.44
N PRO A 160 15.38 -5.98 38.43
CA PRO A 160 15.07 -5.70 37.02
C PRO A 160 13.56 -5.68 36.75
N ASP A 161 13.13 -5.17 35.60
CA ASP A 161 11.71 -5.09 35.19
C ASP A 161 11.03 -6.46 35.13
N THR A 162 11.79 -7.51 34.79
CA THR A 162 11.32 -8.89 34.75
C THR A 162 11.98 -9.72 35.85
N VAL A 163 11.16 -10.35 36.69
CA VAL A 163 11.61 -11.25 37.77
C VAL A 163 10.96 -12.63 37.63
N TYR A 164 11.70 -13.67 38.02
CA TYR A 164 11.18 -15.03 38.04
C TYR A 164 10.78 -15.42 39.46
N CYS A 165 9.50 -15.75 39.65
CA CYS A 165 8.95 -16.26 40.90
C CYS A 165 8.91 -17.79 40.85
N ILE A 166 9.57 -18.44 41.80
CA ILE A 166 9.60 -19.90 41.90
C ILE A 166 8.86 -20.30 43.17
N LEU A 167 7.75 -21.02 43.01
CA LEU A 167 7.08 -21.72 44.11
C LEU A 167 7.54 -23.18 44.06
N ASP A 168 8.39 -23.57 45.02
CA ASP A 168 8.83 -24.95 45.18
C ASP A 168 8.09 -25.56 46.38
N MET A 169 7.11 -26.42 46.08
CA MET A 169 6.37 -27.15 47.12
C MET A 169 7.01 -28.51 47.46
N ASP A 170 8.12 -28.88 46.81
CA ASP A 170 8.71 -30.24 46.81
C ASP A 170 10.15 -30.31 47.37
N ASN A 171 10.77 -29.17 47.73
CA ASN A 171 12.08 -28.95 48.39
C ASN A 171 13.34 -29.02 47.48
N ASN A 172 14.05 -27.87 47.31
CA ASN A 172 15.53 -27.73 47.28
C ASN A 172 15.99 -26.25 47.15
N THR A 173 17.25 -25.97 47.49
CA THR A 173 17.84 -24.63 47.68
C THR A 173 18.20 -23.89 46.37
N TYR A 174 17.76 -22.63 46.22
CA TYR A 174 18.16 -21.73 45.14
C TYR A 174 18.58 -20.34 45.68
N LEU A 175 19.05 -19.45 44.79
CA LEU A 175 19.66 -18.13 45.08
C LEU A 175 18.75 -17.23 45.96
N GLY A 176 18.89 -17.37 47.28
CA GLY A 176 18.09 -16.67 48.28
C GLY A 176 16.68 -17.27 48.40
N VAL A 177 16.41 -17.99 49.50
CA VAL A 177 15.05 -18.46 49.79
C VAL A 177 14.30 -17.34 50.51
N ALA A 178 13.33 -16.71 49.85
CA ALA A 178 12.53 -15.62 50.42
C ALA A 178 11.67 -16.09 51.62
N PHE A 179 11.05 -17.27 51.50
CA PHE A 179 10.22 -17.85 52.55
C PHE A 179 10.43 -19.38 52.61
N ARG A 180 10.48 -19.93 53.82
CA ARG A 180 10.55 -21.38 54.08
C ARG A 180 9.29 -21.83 54.83
N ASN A 181 9.04 -23.15 54.80
CA ASN A 181 7.95 -23.77 55.55
C ASN A 181 6.55 -23.25 55.18
N LEU A 182 6.31 -22.99 53.89
CA LEU A 182 4.99 -22.62 53.39
C LEU A 182 3.95 -23.71 53.70
N PRO A 183 2.69 -23.33 54.01
CA PRO A 183 1.69 -24.30 54.45
C PRO A 183 1.33 -25.27 53.34
N ARG A 184 1.50 -26.57 53.60
CA ARG A 184 0.99 -27.66 52.75
C ARG A 184 -0.42 -28.03 53.18
N HIS A 185 -1.38 -27.10 53.01
CA HIS A 185 -2.76 -27.36 53.44
C HIS A 185 -3.51 -28.21 52.39
N PRO A 186 -4.06 -29.39 52.75
CA PRO A 186 -4.69 -30.30 51.79
C PRO A 186 -5.96 -29.74 51.14
N LEU A 187 -6.58 -28.69 51.69
CA LEU A 187 -7.78 -28.05 51.14
C LEU A 187 -7.58 -26.61 50.62
N LYS A 188 -6.49 -25.91 50.96
CA LYS A 188 -6.32 -24.48 50.63
C LYS A 188 -5.07 -24.30 49.76
N PRO A 189 -5.23 -24.06 48.44
CA PRO A 189 -4.09 -23.91 47.55
C PRO A 189 -3.41 -22.54 47.74
N LEU A 190 -2.12 -22.45 47.42
CA LEU A 190 -1.41 -21.17 47.37
C LEU A 190 -1.51 -20.59 45.95
N CYS A 191 -2.03 -19.37 45.83
CA CYS A 191 -2.14 -18.66 44.56
C CYS A 191 -1.04 -17.60 44.47
N PRO A 192 -0.42 -17.40 43.28
CA PRO A 192 0.42 -16.23 43.06
C PRO A 192 -0.42 -14.97 43.22
N CYS A 193 0.16 -13.90 43.75
CA CYS A 193 -0.52 -12.64 43.95
C CYS A 193 0.40 -11.44 43.76
N ALA A 194 -0.19 -10.30 43.46
CA ALA A 194 0.51 -9.01 43.40
C ALA A 194 -0.36 -7.91 44.03
N SER A 195 0.27 -6.89 44.61
CA SER A 195 -0.42 -5.71 45.14
C SER A 195 0.34 -4.44 44.85
N ALA A 196 -0.40 -3.38 44.50
CA ALA A 196 0.15 -2.11 44.07
C ALA A 196 -0.57 -0.93 44.72
N VAL A 197 0.15 0.20 44.82
CA VAL A 197 -0.36 1.52 45.23
C VAL A 197 -0.30 2.54 44.10
N PHE A 198 0.53 2.29 43.08
CA PHE A 198 0.70 3.17 41.93
C PHE A 198 -0.48 3.04 40.97
N GLY A 199 -0.98 4.16 40.46
CA GLY A 199 -2.10 4.17 39.52
C GLY A 199 -1.62 3.93 38.08
N ASN A 200 -2.46 3.29 37.27
CA ASN A 200 -2.16 2.94 35.87
C ASN A 200 -0.94 2.03 35.68
N CYS A 201 -0.51 1.29 36.69
CA CYS A 201 0.59 0.32 36.53
C CYS A 201 0.09 -1.00 35.93
N ASP A 202 0.94 -1.62 35.12
CA ASP A 202 0.70 -2.93 34.52
C ASP A 202 1.60 -4.01 35.11
N ILE A 203 0.96 -5.11 35.53
CA ILE A 203 1.65 -6.27 36.09
C ILE A 203 1.36 -7.47 35.21
N LYS A 204 2.35 -7.91 34.45
CA LYS A 204 2.22 -9.04 33.53
C LYS A 204 2.77 -10.33 34.13
N MET A 205 2.03 -11.42 34.02
CA MET A 205 2.42 -12.76 34.48
C MET A 205 2.40 -13.76 33.34
N ARG A 206 3.51 -14.49 33.14
CA ARG A 206 3.61 -15.62 32.21
C ARG A 206 4.03 -16.88 32.95
N TYR A 207 3.35 -17.99 32.69
CA TYR A 207 3.71 -19.27 33.30
C TYR A 207 4.82 -19.96 32.50
N MET A 208 5.89 -20.37 33.18
CA MET A 208 7.08 -20.96 32.56
C MET A 208 7.13 -22.49 32.71
N GLY A 209 6.11 -23.10 33.31
CA GLY A 209 6.00 -24.55 33.50
C GLY A 209 6.46 -25.04 34.87
N ARG A 210 6.64 -26.37 34.97
CA ARG A 210 6.93 -27.10 36.23
C ARG A 210 8.37 -26.95 36.76
N GLY A 211 9.16 -26.01 36.23
CA GLY A 211 10.48 -25.63 36.74
C GLY A 211 11.65 -26.59 36.45
N ASP A 212 11.44 -27.90 36.24
CA ASP A 212 12.54 -28.88 36.11
C ASP A 212 13.49 -28.58 34.93
N THR A 213 12.95 -28.28 33.75
CA THR A 213 13.71 -27.91 32.56
C THR A 213 14.29 -26.49 32.61
N PHE A 214 13.65 -25.58 33.34
CA PHE A 214 14.08 -24.19 33.48
C PHE A 214 15.30 -24.07 34.42
N ILE A 215 15.27 -24.79 35.55
CA ILE A 215 16.36 -24.81 36.53
C ILE A 215 17.59 -25.54 35.98
N ALA A 216 17.42 -26.67 35.28
CA ALA A 216 18.55 -27.37 34.65
C ALA A 216 19.34 -26.47 33.66
N LYS A 217 18.64 -25.58 32.95
CA LYS A 217 19.26 -24.58 32.05
C LYS A 217 19.99 -23.47 32.83
N LEU A 218 19.47 -23.08 33.98
CA LEU A 218 20.06 -22.08 34.88
C LEU A 218 21.31 -22.60 35.62
N GLU A 219 21.34 -23.88 35.95
CA GLU A 219 22.50 -24.53 36.58
C GLU A 219 23.62 -24.79 35.56
N ALA A 220 23.28 -25.29 34.35
CA ALA A 220 24.26 -25.49 33.28
C ALA A 220 24.96 -24.19 32.82
N SER A 221 24.28 -23.05 32.95
CA SER A 221 24.85 -21.73 32.63
C SER A 221 25.77 -21.21 33.74
N LYS A 222 25.57 -21.59 35.01
CA LYS A 222 26.49 -21.28 36.11
C LYS A 222 27.76 -22.15 36.10
N GLU A 223 27.66 -23.42 35.70
CA GLU A 223 28.84 -24.29 35.53
C GLU A 223 29.76 -23.82 34.39
N LYS A 224 29.19 -23.26 33.32
CA LYS A 224 29.97 -22.64 32.23
C LYS A 224 30.72 -21.37 32.66
N ALA A 225 30.21 -20.64 33.63
CA ALA A 225 30.82 -19.40 34.12
C ALA A 225 31.92 -19.61 35.18
N SER A 226 32.10 -20.83 35.71
CA SER A 226 33.02 -21.14 36.82
C SER A 226 34.28 -21.93 36.43
N ARG A 227 34.48 -22.26 35.14
CA ARG A 227 35.74 -22.89 34.67
C ARG A 227 36.80 -21.83 34.35
N PRO A 228 38.02 -21.89 34.95
CA PRO A 228 39.12 -21.04 34.53
C PRO A 228 39.70 -21.56 33.19
N SER A 229 39.90 -20.65 32.23
CA SER A 229 40.49 -20.96 30.93
C SER A 229 41.98 -21.28 31.08
N THR A 230 42.35 -22.54 30.80
CA THR A 230 43.75 -22.93 30.56
C THR A 230 44.01 -22.95 29.06
N SER A 231 45.03 -22.21 28.64
CA SER A 231 45.50 -22.10 27.26
C SER A 231 46.29 -23.36 26.84
N PRO A 232 46.15 -23.87 25.61
CA PRO A 232 47.14 -24.77 25.02
C PRO A 232 48.12 -24.03 24.11
N ALA A 233 49.37 -24.46 24.17
CA ALA A 233 50.57 -23.86 23.61
C ALA A 233 50.72 -23.93 22.07
N VAL A 234 51.57 -23.02 21.60
CA VAL A 234 52.00 -22.69 20.23
C VAL A 234 52.84 -23.80 19.58
N LYS A 235 52.71 -23.99 18.26
CA LYS A 235 53.74 -24.59 17.38
C LYS A 235 54.22 -23.55 16.34
N PRO A 236 55.52 -23.51 15.99
CA PRO A 236 56.11 -22.47 15.14
C PRO A 236 56.02 -22.79 13.62
N PRO A 237 56.22 -21.78 12.73
CA PRO A 237 56.02 -21.88 11.28
C PRO A 237 57.31 -22.23 10.51
N PRO A 238 57.23 -22.69 9.24
CA PRO A 238 58.40 -22.79 8.36
C PRO A 238 58.65 -21.50 7.56
N GLU A 239 59.92 -21.17 7.41
CA GLU A 239 60.51 -20.01 6.76
C GLU A 239 60.34 -20.00 5.23
N SER A 240 60.33 -18.81 4.63
CA SER A 240 60.78 -18.60 3.24
C SER A 240 61.52 -17.25 3.10
N PRO A 241 62.52 -17.15 2.21
CA PRO A 241 63.54 -16.12 2.26
C PRO A 241 63.24 -14.92 1.32
N GLY A 242 63.56 -13.70 1.77
CA GLY A 242 63.72 -12.54 0.86
C GLY A 242 65.15 -12.45 0.31
N PRO A 243 65.63 -11.27 -0.14
CA PRO A 243 64.92 -10.16 -0.81
C PRO A 243 65.72 -9.62 -2.04
N LYS A 244 65.11 -8.92 -3.01
CA LYS A 244 65.78 -7.87 -3.84
C LYS A 244 64.77 -6.86 -4.43
N SER A 245 65.14 -5.59 -4.38
CA SER A 245 64.49 -4.39 -4.93
C SER A 245 65.23 -3.90 -6.22
N PRO A 246 65.02 -2.65 -6.73
CA PRO A 246 63.96 -2.10 -7.61
C PRO A 246 64.54 -1.68 -9.02
N PRO A 247 63.84 -0.98 -9.96
CA PRO A 247 63.86 0.51 -9.99
C PRO A 247 62.73 1.30 -10.75
N GLN A 248 62.57 2.58 -10.35
CA GLN A 248 62.39 3.87 -11.06
C GLN A 248 61.54 4.12 -12.34
N SER A 249 60.83 5.28 -12.30
CA SER A 249 60.74 6.44 -13.25
C SER A 249 59.28 6.90 -13.47
N SER A 250 58.85 8.15 -13.69
CA SER A 250 59.47 9.48 -13.85
C SER A 250 58.36 10.57 -13.88
N ARG A 251 58.75 11.82 -13.57
CA ARG A 251 58.00 13.09 -13.47
C ARG A 251 57.25 13.58 -14.73
N THR A 252 56.23 14.45 -14.56
CA THR A 252 56.21 15.84 -15.13
C THR A 252 55.08 16.74 -14.56
N THR A 253 55.25 18.06 -14.69
CA THR A 253 54.61 19.18 -13.95
C THR A 253 53.92 20.22 -14.87
N SER A 254 52.76 20.77 -14.43
CA SER A 254 52.23 22.18 -14.54
C SER A 254 51.81 22.79 -15.93
N PRO A 255 51.13 23.96 -16.07
CA PRO A 255 50.21 24.77 -15.19
C PRO A 255 48.95 25.45 -15.89
N THR A 256 47.99 25.93 -15.06
CA THR A 256 47.06 27.13 -15.11
C THR A 256 46.20 27.55 -16.34
N GLN A 257 44.85 27.65 -16.18
CA GLN A 257 43.97 28.89 -16.21
C GLN A 257 42.45 28.59 -16.48
N ALA A 258 41.59 29.44 -15.91
CA ALA A 258 40.11 29.37 -15.77
C ALA A 258 39.35 30.16 -16.89
N PRO A 259 38.04 30.51 -16.78
CA PRO A 259 36.83 29.85 -16.26
C PRO A 259 35.71 29.73 -17.32
N THR A 260 34.73 28.83 -17.18
CA THR A 260 33.43 28.95 -17.90
C THR A 260 32.29 28.34 -17.11
N PHE A 261 31.23 29.12 -16.93
CA PHE A 261 29.93 28.74 -16.37
C PHE A 261 29.22 27.73 -17.27
N SER A 262 28.70 26.64 -16.68
CA SER A 262 27.63 25.83 -17.26
C SER A 262 26.67 25.39 -16.14
N ASN A 263 25.38 25.65 -16.37
CA ASN A 263 24.27 25.20 -15.56
C ASN A 263 24.23 23.67 -15.52
N ASP A 264 24.54 23.08 -14.38
CA ASP A 264 24.19 21.70 -14.05
C ASP A 264 23.22 21.70 -12.85
N SER A 265 21.93 21.68 -13.15
CA SER A 265 20.92 21.22 -12.21
C SER A 265 20.89 19.69 -12.24
N ALA A 266 21.78 19.07 -11.44
CA ALA A 266 21.84 17.63 -11.23
C ALA A 266 21.70 17.29 -9.74
N ASN A 267 20.66 16.51 -9.43
CA ASN A 267 20.43 15.62 -8.27
C ASN A 267 21.19 15.89 -6.94
N SER A 268 20.47 16.36 -5.92
CA SER A 268 20.99 16.61 -4.56
C SER A 268 20.88 15.43 -3.57
N SER A 269 20.72 14.16 -3.99
CA SER A 269 20.52 13.04 -3.04
C SER A 269 21.78 12.25 -2.61
N GLU A 270 23.00 12.70 -2.93
CA GLU A 270 24.25 11.94 -2.66
C GLU A 270 25.20 12.50 -1.58
N SER A 271 24.77 13.34 -0.63
CA SER A 271 25.74 14.16 0.11
C SER A 271 26.56 13.49 1.23
N TYR A 272 25.97 12.66 2.08
CA TYR A 272 26.67 12.04 3.22
C TYR A 272 26.85 10.53 3.12
N LYS A 273 28.02 10.05 3.56
CA LYS A 273 28.39 8.64 3.77
C LYS A 273 29.11 8.51 5.10
N PHE A 274 28.95 7.40 5.80
CA PHE A 274 29.77 7.03 6.95
C PHE A 274 31.23 6.82 6.54
N ALA A 275 32.15 7.27 7.37
CA ALA A 275 33.58 7.00 7.24
C ALA A 275 33.84 5.51 7.46
N HIS A 276 34.82 4.96 6.74
CA HIS A 276 35.26 3.58 6.96
C HIS A 276 36.11 3.42 8.24
N ASN A 277 36.70 4.50 8.76
CA ASN A 277 37.29 4.52 10.10
C ASN A 277 36.16 4.72 11.11
N CYS A 278 35.89 3.72 11.95
CA CYS A 278 34.77 3.68 12.90
C CYS A 278 35.12 2.83 14.13
N GLY A 279 34.22 2.75 15.12
CA GLY A 279 34.43 1.96 16.34
C GLY A 279 34.62 0.45 16.09
N ASP A 280 35.34 -0.21 17.00
CA ASP A 280 35.75 -1.63 16.88
C ASP A 280 34.60 -2.63 16.79
N LYS A 281 33.38 -2.23 17.18
CA LYS A 281 32.19 -3.09 17.22
C LYS A 281 31.11 -2.65 16.26
N ILE A 282 31.44 -1.84 15.24
CA ILE A 282 30.51 -1.46 14.19
C ILE A 282 31.08 -1.72 12.80
N ALA A 283 30.25 -2.23 11.90
CA ALA A 283 30.59 -2.47 10.51
C ALA A 283 29.85 -1.47 9.61
N VAL A 284 30.60 -0.74 8.79
CA VAL A 284 30.05 0.14 7.75
C VAL A 284 29.91 -0.63 6.45
N MET A 285 28.71 -0.63 5.88
CA MET A 285 28.35 -1.40 4.69
C MET A 285 27.51 -0.57 3.70
N LEU A 286 27.12 -1.19 2.59
CA LEU A 286 26.32 -0.56 1.54
C LEU A 286 26.95 0.76 1.02
N ALA A 287 28.22 0.69 0.60
CA ALA A 287 29.00 1.82 0.11
C ALA A 287 29.04 3.04 1.07
N GLY A 288 29.01 2.78 2.38
CA GLY A 288 29.05 3.81 3.41
C GLY A 288 27.69 4.37 3.82
N LYS A 289 26.57 3.77 3.41
CA LYS A 289 25.22 4.25 3.76
C LYS A 289 24.61 3.59 4.99
N LYS A 290 25.13 2.44 5.42
CA LYS A 290 24.60 1.66 6.54
C LYS A 290 25.68 1.34 7.56
N ALA A 291 25.32 1.38 8.83
CA ALA A 291 26.18 0.99 9.95
C ALA A 291 25.46 -0.03 10.83
N ARG A 292 26.13 -1.14 11.15
CA ARG A 292 25.56 -2.25 11.92
C ARG A 292 26.50 -2.69 13.04
N ARG A 293 26.00 -2.82 14.26
CA ARG A 293 26.79 -3.30 15.40
C ARG A 293 27.08 -4.80 15.26
N ILE A 294 28.35 -5.17 15.41
CA ILE A 294 28.85 -6.55 15.37
C ILE A 294 28.54 -7.20 16.73
N ASP A 295 27.96 -8.41 16.72
CA ASP A 295 27.56 -9.16 17.92
C ASP A 295 26.62 -8.38 18.87
N ALA A 296 25.63 -7.69 18.31
CA ALA A 296 24.69 -6.82 19.05
C ALA A 296 23.94 -7.52 20.20
N LEU A 297 23.85 -8.85 20.23
CA LEU A 297 23.28 -9.61 21.34
C LEU A 297 24.23 -9.76 22.54
N GLN A 298 25.53 -9.54 22.37
CA GLN A 298 26.54 -9.70 23.43
C GLN A 298 27.21 -8.38 23.83
N ILE A 299 27.26 -7.41 22.91
CA ILE A 299 27.91 -6.11 23.12
C ILE A 299 26.91 -5.00 22.81
N PHE A 300 26.83 -4.01 23.71
CA PHE A 300 25.84 -2.92 23.68
C PHE A 300 26.43 -1.53 23.40
N ASN A 301 27.75 -1.42 23.28
CA ASN A 301 28.48 -0.16 23.11
C ASN A 301 29.64 -0.34 22.11
N HIS A 302 30.53 0.65 21.98
CA HIS A 302 31.59 0.72 20.95
C HIS A 302 31.04 0.80 19.51
N GLY A 303 29.84 1.36 19.36
CA GLY A 303 29.11 1.48 18.09
C GLY A 303 29.22 2.86 17.42
N VAL A 304 30.23 3.65 17.74
CA VAL A 304 30.36 5.03 17.25
C VAL A 304 30.81 5.04 15.79
N VAL A 305 30.07 5.77 14.95
CA VAL A 305 30.36 5.98 13.52
C VAL A 305 30.12 7.44 13.13
N MET A 306 30.92 7.96 12.19
CA MET A 306 30.89 9.37 11.80
C MET A 306 30.70 9.55 10.29
N THR A 307 30.18 10.69 9.87
CA THR A 307 30.20 11.13 8.46
C THR A 307 31.64 11.27 7.96
N GLY A 308 31.90 10.84 6.72
CA GLY A 308 33.23 10.96 6.09
C GLY A 308 33.55 12.35 5.54
N LYS A 309 32.60 13.29 5.58
CA LYS A 309 32.77 14.69 5.19
C LYS A 309 32.08 15.59 6.23
N PRO A 310 32.56 16.83 6.44
CA PRO A 310 31.87 17.78 7.31
C PRO A 310 30.43 18.04 6.88
N LEU A 311 29.58 18.34 7.86
CA LEU A 311 28.23 18.84 7.67
C LEU A 311 28.26 20.15 6.89
N LYS A 312 27.51 20.22 5.81
CA LYS A 312 27.24 21.45 5.07
C LYS A 312 26.06 22.19 5.69
N ASP A 313 26.07 23.50 5.47
CA ASP A 313 24.99 24.36 5.93
C ASP A 313 23.68 24.03 5.23
N ASP A 314 22.62 24.01 6.03
CA ASP A 314 21.24 23.72 5.63
C ASP A 314 21.00 22.31 5.09
N GLU A 315 21.96 21.41 5.28
CA GLU A 315 21.88 20.03 4.79
C GLU A 315 21.67 19.04 5.93
N LEU A 316 20.57 18.28 5.90
CA LEU A 316 20.21 17.34 6.96
C LEU A 316 21.05 16.06 6.87
N PHE A 317 21.82 15.78 7.92
CA PHE A 317 22.35 14.44 8.15
C PHE A 317 21.35 13.66 9.00
N GLU A 318 20.66 12.68 8.39
CA GLU A 318 19.61 11.88 9.04
C GLU A 318 19.91 10.38 8.87
N VAL A 319 19.63 9.60 9.93
CA VAL A 319 19.68 8.15 9.92
C VAL A 319 18.35 7.54 10.38
N ARG A 320 17.96 6.43 9.77
CA ARG A 320 16.82 5.59 10.16
C ARG A 320 17.29 4.40 11.00
N LEU A 321 16.57 4.08 12.06
CA LEU A 321 16.74 2.86 12.84
C LEU A 321 16.16 1.66 12.09
N ASP A 322 17.01 0.73 11.63
CA ASP A 322 16.58 -0.42 10.80
C ASP A 322 16.34 -1.71 11.61
N SER A 323 16.98 -1.87 12.78
CA SER A 323 16.80 -3.06 13.63
C SER A 323 17.07 -2.74 15.11
N LYS A 324 16.39 -3.46 16.02
CA LYS A 324 16.61 -3.41 17.47
C LYS A 324 16.84 -4.80 18.08
N VAL A 325 17.63 -4.86 19.14
CA VAL A 325 17.82 -6.02 20.02
C VAL A 325 17.20 -5.74 21.41
N PRO A 326 16.29 -6.59 21.92
CA PRO A 326 15.50 -6.29 23.12
C PRO A 326 16.24 -6.54 24.45
N LYS A 327 17.58 -6.58 24.44
CA LYS A 327 18.41 -6.97 25.61
C LYS A 327 18.95 -5.79 26.41
N TRP A 328 19.13 -4.64 25.77
CA TRP A 328 19.92 -3.52 26.31
C TRP A 328 19.05 -2.30 26.61
N PHE A 329 19.56 -1.38 27.43
CA PHE A 329 18.94 -0.09 27.68
C PHE A 329 19.56 0.98 26.78
N GLY A 330 18.81 2.02 26.44
CA GLY A 330 19.19 3.00 25.42
C GLY A 330 18.81 2.54 24.02
N THR A 331 18.54 3.44 23.07
CA THR A 331 18.29 3.07 21.67
C THR A 331 19.43 3.47 20.75
N LEU A 332 19.66 4.76 20.49
CA LEU A 332 20.79 5.28 19.71
C LEU A 332 20.94 6.77 20.01
N ASP A 333 22.15 7.30 19.87
CA ASP A 333 22.42 8.73 20.07
C ASP A 333 22.94 9.36 18.77
N ILE A 334 22.67 10.64 18.56
CA ILE A 334 23.10 11.37 17.35
C ILE A 334 23.64 12.74 17.71
N GLY A 335 24.65 13.21 16.97
CA GLY A 335 25.33 14.46 17.28
C GLY A 335 26.17 15.02 16.15
N ALA A 336 26.87 16.11 16.49
CA ALA A 336 27.88 16.70 15.65
C ALA A 336 29.13 17.03 16.47
N THR A 337 30.32 16.79 15.92
CA THR A 337 31.60 16.99 16.60
C THR A 337 32.61 17.71 15.73
N THR A 338 33.54 18.46 16.34
CA THR A 338 34.67 19.08 15.63
C THR A 338 35.80 18.12 15.30
N VAL A 339 35.76 16.90 15.83
CA VAL A 339 36.82 15.89 15.65
C VAL A 339 36.71 15.28 14.25
N SER A 340 37.83 15.11 13.55
CA SER A 340 37.87 14.42 12.25
C SER A 340 37.83 12.90 12.44
N PRO A 341 37.12 12.14 11.60
CA PRO A 341 37.19 10.68 11.63
C PRO A 341 38.55 10.12 11.18
N GLU A 342 39.41 10.92 10.54
CA GLU A 342 40.75 10.47 10.12
C GLU A 342 41.73 10.39 11.29
N GLY A 343 42.28 9.20 11.55
CA GLY A 343 43.29 8.99 12.60
C GLY A 343 42.75 9.02 14.05
N LEU A 344 41.43 8.97 14.22
CA LEU A 344 40.76 8.96 15.52
C LEU A 344 40.65 7.55 16.10
N GLU A 345 41.04 7.39 17.37
CA GLU A 345 40.66 6.24 18.19
C GLU A 345 39.26 6.48 18.76
N PHE A 346 38.32 5.62 18.38
CA PHE A 346 36.90 5.81 18.73
C PHE A 346 36.63 5.42 20.20
N PRO A 347 35.92 6.29 20.95
CA PRO A 347 35.55 5.98 22.32
C PRO A 347 34.47 4.88 22.39
N PRO A 348 34.27 4.25 23.57
CA PRO A 348 33.16 3.30 23.78
C PRO A 348 31.76 3.90 23.58
N SER A 349 31.63 5.22 23.74
CA SER A 349 30.38 5.96 23.60
C SER A 349 30.67 7.41 23.16
N MET A 350 29.72 8.04 22.45
CA MET A 350 29.94 9.35 21.83
C MET A 350 30.07 10.53 22.81
N ASP A 351 29.66 10.37 24.07
CA ASP A 351 29.84 11.36 25.14
C ASP A 351 31.29 11.41 25.68
N ARG A 352 32.13 10.44 25.29
CA ARG A 352 33.50 10.26 25.81
C ARG A 352 34.61 10.64 24.82
N PHE A 353 34.34 11.49 23.84
CA PHE A 353 35.42 12.05 23.02
C PHE A 353 36.39 12.85 23.91
N GLY A 354 37.64 12.40 24.02
CA GLY A 354 38.67 13.03 24.86
C GLY A 354 39.26 14.32 24.29
N GLN A 355 38.86 14.71 23.07
CA GLN A 355 39.35 15.89 22.34
C GLN A 355 38.20 16.52 21.55
N GLY A 356 38.27 17.84 21.32
CA GLY A 356 37.27 18.58 20.53
C GLY A 356 35.99 18.95 21.28
N ILE A 357 35.01 19.46 20.53
CA ILE A 357 33.67 19.83 21.02
C ILE A 357 32.65 18.92 20.33
N THR A 358 31.83 18.23 21.12
CA THR A 358 30.79 17.30 20.68
C THR A 358 29.44 17.69 21.26
N PHE A 359 28.48 17.94 20.38
CA PHE A 359 27.08 18.13 20.73
C PHE A 359 26.31 16.85 20.42
N ALA A 360 25.61 16.31 21.41
CA ALA A 360 24.93 15.02 21.29
C ALA A 360 23.50 15.14 21.79
N LEU A 361 22.54 14.53 21.07
CA LEU A 361 21.22 14.23 21.59
C LEU A 361 21.26 12.79 22.11
N CYS A 362 21.16 12.66 23.43
CA CYS A 362 21.21 11.40 24.16
C CYS A 362 19.93 11.21 24.98
N GLY A 363 19.14 10.19 24.66
CA GLY A 363 17.80 10.03 25.24
C GLY A 363 16.91 11.27 25.00
N ASN A 364 16.46 11.95 26.06
CA ASN A 364 15.73 13.22 25.96
C ASN A 364 16.60 14.47 26.21
N LYS A 365 17.94 14.36 26.20
CA LYS A 365 18.87 15.44 26.60
C LYS A 365 19.83 15.83 25.50
N ILE A 366 20.02 17.13 25.31
CA ILE A 366 21.11 17.68 24.49
C ILE A 366 22.31 17.96 25.40
N LEU A 367 23.44 17.33 25.09
CA LEU A 367 24.70 17.38 25.82
C LEU A 367 25.77 18.14 25.03
N ASN A 368 26.68 18.81 25.74
CA ASN A 368 27.94 19.35 25.20
C ASN A 368 29.11 18.78 25.99
N ASN A 369 29.93 17.96 25.32
CA ASN A 369 31.05 17.23 25.94
C ASN A 369 30.62 16.49 27.22
N GLY A 370 29.46 15.83 27.17
CA GLY A 370 28.87 15.09 28.29
C GLY A 370 28.13 15.94 29.34
N ASN A 371 28.21 17.28 29.28
CA ASN A 371 27.47 18.16 30.18
C ASN A 371 26.09 18.51 29.61
N GLU A 372 25.05 18.36 30.41
CA GLU A 372 23.67 18.61 30.01
C GLU A 372 23.41 20.10 29.73
N MET A 373 22.85 20.41 28.56
CA MET A 373 22.48 21.77 28.16
C MET A 373 20.98 22.02 28.31
N THR A 374 20.16 21.09 27.84
CA THR A 374 18.69 21.21 27.82
C THR A 374 18.06 19.85 27.59
N GLU A 375 16.80 19.70 28.02
CA GLU A 375 15.95 18.57 27.69
C GLU A 375 15.02 18.89 26.50
N ILE A 376 14.61 17.85 25.78
CA ILE A 376 13.61 17.88 24.70
C ILE A 376 12.39 17.04 25.10
N SER A 377 11.25 17.27 24.45
CA SER A 377 9.97 16.64 24.82
C SER A 377 9.82 15.19 24.34
N LYS A 378 10.73 14.69 23.50
CA LYS A 378 10.71 13.33 22.95
C LYS A 378 12.00 12.62 23.33
N ASP A 379 11.91 11.37 23.78
CA ASP A 379 13.07 10.57 24.14
C ASP A 379 13.51 9.67 22.96
N LEU A 380 14.80 9.66 22.63
CA LEU A 380 15.36 8.72 21.65
C LEU A 380 15.20 7.25 22.09
N ASN A 381 15.00 6.98 23.37
CA ASN A 381 14.74 5.63 23.87
C ASN A 381 13.40 5.06 23.37
N ASP A 382 12.44 5.93 23.06
CA ASP A 382 11.11 5.55 22.55
C ASP A 382 11.11 5.20 21.05
N LEU A 383 12.24 5.35 20.36
CA LEU A 383 12.32 5.07 18.93
C LEU A 383 12.03 3.60 18.61
N THR A 384 11.23 3.41 17.58
CA THR A 384 10.88 2.13 16.98
C THR A 384 11.61 1.93 15.65
N VAL A 385 11.69 0.69 15.18
CA VAL A 385 12.28 0.39 13.88
C VAL A 385 11.50 1.14 12.79
N GLY A 386 12.20 1.94 11.98
CA GLY A 386 11.62 2.82 10.97
C GLY A 386 11.72 4.31 11.32
N ASP A 387 11.85 4.65 12.61
CA ASP A 387 12.02 6.03 13.05
C ASP A 387 13.37 6.60 12.61
N ARG A 388 13.40 7.92 12.40
CA ARG A 388 14.54 8.66 11.88
C ARG A 388 14.99 9.72 12.86
N VAL A 389 16.30 9.90 12.98
CA VAL A 389 16.91 10.95 13.78
C VAL A 389 17.94 11.70 12.95
N GLY A 390 18.05 13.00 13.14
CA GLY A 390 18.93 13.82 12.31
C GLY A 390 19.54 15.01 13.03
N VAL A 391 20.60 15.54 12.44
CA VAL A 391 21.27 16.77 12.86
C VAL A 391 21.59 17.64 11.64
N MET A 392 21.40 18.94 11.78
CA MET A 392 21.66 19.92 10.71
C MET A 392 22.39 21.13 11.29
N ARG A 393 23.49 21.53 10.63
CA ARG A 393 24.08 22.85 10.81
C ARG A 393 23.35 23.83 9.92
N LYS A 394 22.87 24.94 10.48
CA LYS A 394 22.21 26.02 9.72
C LYS A 394 23.20 27.11 9.35
N SER A 395 22.95 27.82 8.25
CA SER A 395 23.78 28.97 7.81
C SER A 395 23.87 30.11 8.83
N ASP A 396 22.91 30.18 9.77
CA ASP A 396 22.91 31.13 10.90
C ASP A 396 23.83 30.72 12.06
N ASN A 397 24.65 29.68 11.86
CA ASN A 397 25.59 29.13 12.83
C ASN A 397 24.92 28.47 14.05
N SER A 398 23.74 27.88 13.86
CA SER A 398 23.05 27.07 14.86
C SER A 398 22.97 25.58 14.51
N LEU A 399 22.86 24.71 15.54
CA LEU A 399 22.71 23.26 15.39
C LEU A 399 21.29 22.87 15.75
N HIS A 400 20.67 22.09 14.88
CA HIS A 400 19.30 21.62 15.00
C HIS A 400 19.26 20.10 15.01
N PHE A 401 18.43 19.53 15.90
CA PHE A 401 18.18 18.10 15.99
C PHE A 401 16.78 17.76 15.52
N PHE A 402 16.62 16.64 14.84
CA PHE A 402 15.38 16.21 14.23
C PHE A 402 15.02 14.80 14.67
N ILE A 403 13.74 14.55 14.93
CA ILE A 403 13.17 13.21 15.09
C ILE A 403 11.99 13.11 14.13
N ASN A 404 12.02 12.14 13.22
CA ASN A 404 11.06 11.93 12.14
C ASN A 404 10.79 13.21 11.33
N GLY A 405 11.86 13.93 10.98
CA GLY A 405 11.77 15.18 10.22
C GLY A 405 11.30 16.41 11.02
N VAL A 406 10.86 16.23 12.27
CA VAL A 406 10.44 17.34 13.14
C VAL A 406 11.65 17.83 13.92
N ASN A 407 11.91 19.14 13.88
CA ASN A 407 12.94 19.76 14.72
C ASN A 407 12.51 19.72 16.20
N VAL A 408 13.29 19.07 17.07
CA VAL A 408 12.89 18.74 18.44
C VAL A 408 13.58 19.55 19.55
N GLY A 409 14.51 20.44 19.22
CA GLY A 409 15.39 21.07 20.23
C GLY A 409 15.40 22.60 20.23
N LYS A 410 15.84 23.17 21.36
CA LYS A 410 16.38 24.53 21.41
C LYS A 410 17.70 24.55 20.63
N GLN A 411 17.88 25.58 19.81
CA GLN A 411 19.06 25.75 18.95
C GLN A 411 20.35 25.84 19.78
N VAL A 412 21.36 25.03 19.46
CA VAL A 412 22.72 25.25 19.96
C VAL A 412 23.33 26.37 19.13
N LYS A 413 23.65 27.51 19.75
CA LYS A 413 24.24 28.68 19.08
C LYS A 413 25.73 28.78 19.37
N THR A 414 26.46 29.50 18.51
CA THR A 414 27.92 29.70 18.60
C THR A 414 28.71 28.43 18.28
N LEU A 415 28.47 27.88 17.08
CA LEU A 415 29.15 26.67 16.64
C LEU A 415 30.54 26.95 16.01
N PRO A 416 31.47 26.00 16.13
CA PRO A 416 32.65 25.90 15.28
C PRO A 416 32.29 25.77 13.79
N ARG A 417 33.20 26.21 12.91
CA ARG A 417 32.97 26.25 11.44
C ARG A 417 32.88 24.88 10.77
N VAL A 418 33.53 23.85 11.34
CA VAL A 418 33.60 22.51 10.77
C VAL A 418 33.08 21.52 11.81
N LEU A 419 32.02 20.81 11.46
CA LEU A 419 31.41 19.78 12.28
C LEU A 419 31.21 18.52 11.43
N TYR A 420 31.47 17.35 11.98
CA TYR A 420 31.14 16.05 11.40
C TYR A 420 29.92 15.48 12.13
N GLY A 421 28.96 14.91 11.39
CA GLY A 421 27.87 14.15 11.97
C GLY A 421 28.40 12.87 12.62
N VAL A 422 27.88 12.52 13.79
CA VAL A 422 28.26 11.34 14.56
C VAL A 422 27.01 10.62 15.05
N VAL A 423 27.03 9.29 15.03
CA VAL A 423 25.97 8.42 15.52
C VAL A 423 26.60 7.37 16.43
N ASP A 424 26.03 7.19 17.61
CA ASP A 424 26.35 6.07 18.49
C ASP A 424 25.27 4.99 18.35
N VAL A 425 25.60 3.89 17.67
CA VAL A 425 24.72 2.74 17.58
C VAL A 425 24.95 1.88 18.83
N PHE A 426 24.32 2.26 19.94
CA PHE A 426 24.45 1.63 21.26
C PHE A 426 23.14 0.99 21.72
N GLY A 427 23.11 0.37 22.89
CA GLY A 427 21.88 -0.12 23.51
C GLY A 427 21.09 -1.07 22.60
N GLN A 428 19.82 -0.77 22.38
CA GLN A 428 18.90 -1.59 21.59
C GLN A 428 19.13 -1.44 20.09
N ALA A 429 19.64 -0.33 19.55
CA ALA A 429 19.80 -0.22 18.10
C ALA A 429 20.86 -1.19 17.59
N GLU A 430 20.53 -2.04 16.62
CA GLU A 430 21.49 -2.93 15.98
C GLU A 430 22.01 -2.34 14.67
N GLU A 431 21.14 -1.69 13.89
CA GLU A 431 21.42 -1.26 12.52
C GLU A 431 20.77 0.08 12.21
N VAL A 432 21.50 0.96 11.51
CA VAL A 432 21.01 2.26 11.04
C VAL A 432 21.43 2.56 9.58
N THR A 433 20.60 3.31 8.85
CA THR A 433 20.86 3.73 7.45
C THR A 433 20.68 5.22 7.25
N ILE A 434 21.61 5.88 6.53
CA ILE A 434 21.51 7.31 6.15
C ILE A 434 20.36 7.51 5.16
N THR A 435 19.43 8.44 5.45
CA THR A 435 18.21 8.67 4.64
C THR A 435 18.20 9.94 3.78
N GLY A 436 19.06 10.94 4.04
CA GLY A 436 19.28 12.16 3.21
C GLY A 436 18.01 12.98 2.89
N GLY A 437 17.81 14.15 3.51
CA GLY A 437 16.53 14.88 3.41
C GLY A 437 16.63 16.39 3.13
N THR A 438 15.79 16.88 2.21
CA THR A 438 15.24 18.25 2.21
C THR A 438 13.79 18.24 2.72
N ALA A 439 13.45 19.20 3.58
CA ALA A 439 12.23 19.24 4.40
C ALA A 439 10.91 19.40 3.62
N GLU A 440 10.93 19.76 2.34
CA GLU A 440 9.70 19.94 1.52
C GLU A 440 9.17 18.62 0.91
N THR A 441 9.93 17.53 1.01
CA THR A 441 9.59 16.20 0.45
C THR A 441 8.92 15.24 1.44
N GLN A 442 8.63 15.68 2.67
CA GLN A 442 8.30 14.77 3.78
C GLN A 442 6.81 14.51 4.03
N SER A 443 5.87 15.20 3.38
CA SER A 443 4.45 14.78 3.44
C SER A 443 4.15 13.60 2.53
N SER A 444 4.87 13.44 1.41
CA SER A 444 4.65 12.34 0.46
C SER A 444 5.29 11.02 0.89
N ASN A 445 6.41 11.07 1.63
CA ASN A 445 7.18 9.87 1.98
C ASN A 445 6.66 9.13 3.22
N GLN A 446 5.96 9.81 4.14
CA GLN A 446 5.35 9.16 5.31
C GLN A 446 4.16 8.28 4.87
N ASP A 447 3.28 8.82 4.02
CA ASP A 447 2.19 8.08 3.40
C ASP A 447 2.71 6.88 2.59
N GLU A 448 3.88 6.99 1.94
CA GLU A 448 4.46 5.92 1.15
C GLU A 448 5.08 4.80 2.02
N VAL A 449 5.73 5.13 3.14
CA VAL A 449 6.31 4.14 4.08
C VAL A 449 5.21 3.43 4.89
N ASP A 450 4.22 4.15 5.38
CA ASP A 450 3.07 3.56 6.10
C ASP A 450 2.22 2.68 5.17
N SER A 451 2.08 3.09 3.90
CA SER A 451 1.47 2.29 2.84
C SER A 451 2.17 0.94 2.64
N VAL A 452 3.50 0.92 2.59
CA VAL A 452 4.28 -0.33 2.42
C VAL A 452 4.11 -1.25 3.62
N SER A 453 4.16 -0.71 4.84
CA SER A 453 3.94 -1.48 6.07
C SER A 453 2.55 -2.13 6.11
N ILE A 454 1.50 -1.38 5.72
CA ILE A 454 0.13 -1.90 5.61
C ILE A 454 0.05 -3.02 4.57
N MET A 455 0.60 -2.83 3.37
CA MET A 455 0.60 -3.85 2.32
C MET A 455 1.33 -5.14 2.76
N VAL A 456 2.44 -5.04 3.51
CA VAL A 456 3.12 -6.22 4.09
C VAL A 456 2.21 -6.97 5.06
N ARG A 457 1.47 -6.26 5.93
CA ARG A 457 0.50 -6.90 6.83
C ARG A 457 -0.62 -7.60 6.06
N MET A 458 -1.17 -6.95 5.03
CA MET A 458 -2.16 -7.56 4.13
C MET A 458 -1.61 -8.86 3.50
N HIS A 459 -0.38 -8.82 2.97
CA HIS A 459 0.28 -9.98 2.39
C HIS A 459 0.42 -11.15 3.39
N ASN A 460 0.83 -10.85 4.62
CA ASN A 460 0.97 -11.85 5.67
C ASN A 460 -0.37 -12.51 6.01
N VAL A 461 -1.46 -11.74 6.09
CA VAL A 461 -2.79 -12.30 6.35
C VAL A 461 -3.24 -13.22 5.21
N ILE A 462 -3.03 -12.83 3.96
CA ILE A 462 -3.37 -13.68 2.80
C ILE A 462 -2.53 -14.96 2.78
N ASN A 463 -1.25 -14.91 3.17
CA ASN A 463 -0.42 -16.11 3.29
C ASN A 463 -0.94 -17.07 4.38
N ILE A 464 -1.41 -16.55 5.52
CA ILE A 464 -2.05 -17.38 6.57
C ILE A 464 -3.27 -18.12 6.02
N ILE A 465 -4.12 -17.43 5.25
CA ILE A 465 -5.31 -18.04 4.62
C ILE A 465 -4.91 -19.09 3.59
N LYS A 466 -3.91 -18.77 2.75
CA LYS A 466 -3.37 -19.64 1.71
C LYS A 466 -2.79 -20.94 2.29
N ASP A 467 -2.02 -20.84 3.36
CA ASP A 467 -1.40 -21.99 4.02
C ASP A 467 -2.42 -22.84 4.77
N GLY A 468 -3.60 -22.29 5.07
CA GLY A 468 -4.66 -22.97 5.80
C GLY A 468 -4.32 -23.26 7.27
N LYS A 469 -3.25 -22.64 7.80
CA LYS A 469 -2.74 -22.86 9.15
C LYS A 469 -3.34 -21.85 10.13
N PHE A 470 -4.60 -22.04 10.49
CA PHE A 470 -5.27 -21.30 11.56
C PHE A 470 -6.21 -22.23 12.33
N ASP A 471 -6.12 -22.19 13.67
CA ASP A 471 -6.87 -23.11 14.55
C ASP A 471 -8.36 -22.80 14.59
N ASP A 472 -8.73 -21.53 14.39
CA ASP A 472 -10.10 -21.03 14.40
C ASP A 472 -10.34 -19.96 13.32
N ILE A 473 -11.51 -20.00 12.68
CA ILE A 473 -11.90 -19.07 11.64
C ILE A 473 -12.02 -17.64 12.17
N LEU A 474 -12.45 -17.45 13.43
CA LEU A 474 -12.59 -16.11 14.01
C LEU A 474 -11.23 -15.42 14.16
N SER A 475 -10.19 -16.18 14.48
CA SER A 475 -8.83 -15.64 14.59
C SER A 475 -8.34 -15.06 13.26
N VAL A 476 -8.49 -15.81 12.16
CA VAL A 476 -8.09 -15.32 10.84
C VAL A 476 -9.02 -14.22 10.31
N VAL A 477 -10.33 -14.29 10.57
CA VAL A 477 -11.28 -13.22 10.22
C VAL A 477 -10.96 -11.93 10.97
N GLY A 478 -10.57 -12.01 12.25
CA GLY A 478 -10.11 -10.86 13.02
C GLY A 478 -8.85 -10.21 12.43
N LYS A 479 -7.91 -11.01 11.91
CA LYS A 479 -6.75 -10.49 11.18
C LYS A 479 -7.14 -9.83 9.86
N VAL A 480 -8.08 -10.40 9.09
CA VAL A 480 -8.62 -9.76 7.87
C VAL A 480 -9.29 -8.42 8.23
N ALA A 481 -10.05 -8.37 9.32
CA ALA A 481 -10.67 -7.14 9.78
C ALA A 481 -9.61 -6.06 10.12
N LYS A 482 -8.60 -6.40 10.92
CA LYS A 482 -7.58 -5.46 11.41
C LYS A 482 -6.57 -5.03 10.37
N ASP A 483 -6.07 -5.95 9.55
CA ASP A 483 -4.93 -5.69 8.67
C ASP A 483 -5.34 -5.47 7.20
N ILE A 484 -6.60 -5.73 6.84
CA ILE A 484 -7.11 -5.53 5.47
C ILE A 484 -8.27 -4.53 5.44
N LEU A 485 -9.33 -4.75 6.23
CA LEU A 485 -10.52 -3.91 6.18
C LEU A 485 -10.31 -2.55 6.88
N GLU A 486 -9.73 -2.55 8.06
CA GLU A 486 -9.50 -1.32 8.84
C GLU A 486 -8.63 -0.28 8.12
N PRO A 487 -7.51 -0.63 7.45
CA PRO A 487 -6.72 0.34 6.69
C PRO A 487 -7.51 1.08 5.60
N TYR A 488 -8.55 0.46 5.03
CA TYR A 488 -9.46 1.14 4.11
C TYR A 488 -10.29 2.21 4.83
N SER A 489 -10.82 1.86 6.01
CA SER A 489 -11.68 2.73 6.82
C SER A 489 -10.92 3.86 7.52
N GLU A 490 -9.62 3.71 7.74
CA GLU A 490 -8.78 4.71 8.41
C GLU A 490 -8.26 5.82 7.49
N THR A 491 -8.19 5.58 6.18
CA THR A 491 -7.73 6.56 5.20
C THR A 491 -8.88 7.07 4.34
N ASP A 492 -8.96 8.39 4.14
CA ASP A 492 -9.86 9.00 3.16
C ASP A 492 -9.17 9.22 1.79
N ASN A 493 -7.89 8.83 1.66
CA ASN A 493 -7.13 8.98 0.43
C ASN A 493 -7.50 7.89 -0.60
N ARG A 494 -8.24 8.29 -1.63
CA ARG A 494 -8.69 7.40 -2.71
C ARG A 494 -7.54 6.73 -3.47
N GLN A 495 -6.42 7.43 -3.70
CA GLN A 495 -5.26 6.85 -4.39
C GLN A 495 -4.61 5.76 -3.54
N LEU A 496 -4.62 5.93 -2.22
CA LEU A 496 -4.09 4.92 -1.30
C LEU A 496 -4.99 3.69 -1.22
N ARG A 497 -6.33 3.88 -1.18
CA ARG A 497 -7.30 2.78 -1.27
C ARG A 497 -7.20 2.00 -2.58
N LEU A 498 -7.03 2.69 -3.70
CA LEU A 498 -6.73 2.08 -5.00
C LEU A 498 -5.45 1.24 -4.92
N LYS A 499 -4.36 1.80 -4.38
CA LYS A 499 -3.06 1.09 -4.23
C LYS A 499 -3.19 -0.17 -3.38
N TYR A 500 -3.94 -0.11 -2.28
CA TYR A 500 -4.23 -1.28 -1.44
C TYR A 500 -5.07 -2.33 -2.16
N GLY A 501 -6.13 -1.93 -2.87
CA GLY A 501 -6.96 -2.84 -3.67
C GLY A 501 -6.16 -3.53 -4.79
N ASP A 502 -5.29 -2.77 -5.46
CA ASP A 502 -4.39 -3.30 -6.49
C ASP A 502 -3.38 -4.29 -5.90
N HIS A 503 -2.79 -3.97 -4.74
CA HIS A 503 -1.88 -4.86 -4.03
C HIS A 503 -2.57 -6.16 -3.59
N LEU A 504 -3.77 -6.09 -3.01
CA LEU A 504 -4.58 -7.25 -2.65
C LEU A 504 -4.81 -8.16 -3.86
N SER A 505 -5.06 -7.57 -5.03
CA SER A 505 -5.20 -8.31 -6.28
C SER A 505 -3.89 -8.99 -6.69
N ASP A 506 -2.76 -8.29 -6.63
CA ASP A 506 -1.42 -8.83 -6.95
C ASP A 506 -1.04 -10.04 -6.11
N ILE A 507 -1.46 -10.07 -4.84
CA ILE A 507 -1.20 -11.19 -3.93
C ILE A 507 -2.29 -12.27 -3.99
N SER A 508 -3.19 -12.23 -4.97
CA SER A 508 -4.30 -13.17 -5.16
C SER A 508 -5.28 -13.23 -3.98
N ALA A 509 -5.46 -12.12 -3.25
CA ALA A 509 -6.40 -12.04 -2.16
C ALA A 509 -7.85 -12.42 -2.57
N PRO A 510 -8.39 -12.02 -3.74
CA PRO A 510 -9.74 -12.41 -4.16
C PRO A 510 -9.99 -13.93 -4.10
N GLN A 511 -9.04 -14.73 -4.57
CA GLN A 511 -9.14 -16.19 -4.58
C GLN A 511 -9.16 -16.76 -3.16
N TYR A 512 -8.19 -16.37 -2.32
CA TYR A 512 -8.06 -16.92 -0.97
C TYR A 512 -9.15 -16.44 -0.01
N LEU A 513 -9.54 -15.17 -0.10
CA LEU A 513 -10.68 -14.64 0.65
C LEU A 513 -12.00 -15.30 0.21
N THR A 514 -12.16 -15.68 -1.06
CA THR A 514 -13.34 -16.42 -1.51
C THR A 514 -13.39 -17.83 -0.91
N VAL A 515 -12.25 -18.49 -0.74
CA VAL A 515 -12.18 -19.78 -0.03
C VAL A 515 -12.59 -19.60 1.44
N LEU A 516 -12.08 -18.58 2.11
CA LEU A 516 -12.44 -18.28 3.49
C LEU A 516 -13.93 -17.91 3.63
N LEU A 517 -14.49 -17.17 2.66
CA LEU A 517 -15.91 -16.85 2.62
C LEU A 517 -16.79 -18.11 2.55
N ARG A 518 -16.43 -19.09 1.70
CA ARG A 518 -17.17 -20.37 1.64
C ARG A 518 -17.15 -21.10 2.98
N ARG A 519 -16.00 -21.16 3.65
CA ARG A 519 -15.90 -21.76 4.99
C ARG A 519 -16.80 -21.06 6.00
N ALA A 520 -16.86 -19.73 5.97
CA ALA A 520 -17.76 -18.96 6.83
C ALA A 520 -19.24 -19.24 6.51
N MET A 521 -19.58 -19.39 5.23
CA MET A 521 -20.93 -19.77 4.79
C MET A 521 -21.33 -21.18 5.25
N ASP A 522 -20.42 -22.15 5.19
CA ASP A 522 -20.66 -23.53 5.62
C ASP A 522 -21.00 -23.61 7.12
N MET A 523 -20.48 -22.70 7.93
CA MET A 523 -20.84 -22.57 9.36
C MET A 523 -22.22 -21.95 9.59
N GLY A 524 -22.78 -21.28 8.58
CA GLY A 524 -24.08 -20.64 8.64
C GLY A 524 -24.09 -19.27 9.32
N MET A 525 -24.89 -18.36 8.77
CA MET A 525 -25.06 -16.98 9.25
C MET A 525 -25.67 -16.86 10.66
N GLU A 526 -26.19 -17.94 11.23
CA GLU A 526 -26.69 -17.96 12.60
C GLU A 526 -25.58 -18.08 13.64
N THR A 527 -24.43 -18.67 13.26
CA THR A 527 -23.26 -18.73 14.14
C THR A 527 -22.53 -17.39 14.15
N LYS A 528 -21.91 -17.04 15.29
CA LYS A 528 -21.09 -15.82 15.41
C LYS A 528 -19.94 -15.85 14.40
N ALA A 529 -19.25 -16.98 14.29
CA ALA A 529 -18.12 -17.18 13.38
C ALA A 529 -18.52 -17.08 11.90
N GLY A 530 -19.58 -17.78 11.49
CA GLY A 530 -20.07 -17.72 10.11
C GLY A 530 -20.55 -16.32 9.72
N TRP A 531 -21.34 -15.67 10.57
CA TRP A 531 -21.81 -14.31 10.32
C TRP A 531 -20.66 -13.29 10.19
N LEU A 532 -19.73 -13.29 11.15
CA LEU A 532 -18.62 -12.33 11.15
C LEU A 532 -17.68 -12.56 9.96
N GLY A 533 -17.40 -13.82 9.62
CA GLY A 533 -16.60 -14.15 8.44
C GLY A 533 -17.26 -13.66 7.15
N MET A 534 -18.57 -13.90 6.99
CA MET A 534 -19.32 -13.40 5.83
C MET A 534 -19.34 -11.87 5.79
N TYR A 535 -19.60 -11.20 6.91
CA TYR A 535 -19.66 -9.75 6.99
C TYR A 535 -18.34 -9.10 6.59
N VAL A 536 -17.25 -9.44 7.28
CA VAL A 536 -15.92 -8.84 7.07
C VAL A 536 -15.42 -9.06 5.65
N ILE A 537 -15.48 -10.29 5.14
CA ILE A 537 -14.93 -10.61 3.82
C ILE A 537 -15.73 -9.91 2.71
N ARG A 538 -17.05 -9.83 2.84
CA ARG A 538 -17.89 -9.12 1.88
C ARG A 538 -17.68 -7.61 1.95
N SER A 539 -17.44 -7.04 3.13
CA SER A 539 -17.05 -5.64 3.27
C SER A 539 -15.72 -5.36 2.57
N VAL A 540 -14.72 -6.25 2.69
CA VAL A 540 -13.46 -6.15 1.93
C VAL A 540 -13.71 -6.20 0.42
N PHE A 541 -14.51 -7.15 -0.06
CA PHE A 541 -14.84 -7.26 -1.49
C PHE A 541 -15.55 -6.02 -2.01
N TRP A 542 -16.55 -5.55 -1.29
CA TRP A 542 -17.35 -4.41 -1.69
C TRP A 542 -16.52 -3.13 -1.76
N ASN A 543 -15.79 -2.82 -0.69
CA ASN A 543 -15.01 -1.59 -0.54
C ASN A 543 -13.85 -1.51 -1.54
N TYR A 544 -13.00 -2.55 -1.60
CA TYR A 544 -11.85 -2.50 -2.50
C TYR A 544 -12.20 -2.68 -3.97
N ALA A 545 -13.31 -3.36 -4.32
CA ALA A 545 -13.77 -3.40 -5.70
C ALA A 545 -14.37 -2.06 -6.18
N ASP A 546 -14.75 -1.17 -5.25
CA ASP A 546 -15.21 0.19 -5.58
C ASP A 546 -14.06 1.07 -6.05
N ASP A 547 -12.92 1.01 -5.32
CA ASP A 547 -11.75 1.85 -5.59
C ASP A 547 -10.75 1.22 -6.58
N SER A 548 -10.69 -0.11 -6.69
CA SER A 548 -9.77 -0.82 -7.59
C SER A 548 -10.51 -1.68 -8.63
N LEU A 549 -10.43 -1.25 -9.90
CA LEU A 549 -10.91 -2.06 -11.04
C LEU A 549 -10.17 -3.39 -11.16
N LYS A 550 -8.91 -3.46 -10.70
CA LYS A 550 -8.12 -4.70 -10.67
C LYS A 550 -8.70 -5.71 -9.68
N MET A 551 -9.07 -5.24 -8.48
CA MET A 551 -9.78 -6.04 -7.46
C MET A 551 -11.13 -6.50 -7.97
N ALA A 552 -11.91 -5.60 -8.58
CA ALA A 552 -13.19 -5.90 -9.20
C ALA A 552 -13.07 -7.01 -10.26
N ARG A 553 -12.08 -6.90 -11.16
CA ARG A 553 -11.78 -7.91 -12.20
C ARG A 553 -11.40 -9.26 -11.60
N ASP A 554 -10.50 -9.27 -10.63
CA ASP A 554 -9.95 -10.53 -10.08
C ASP A 554 -10.97 -11.25 -9.18
N LEU A 555 -11.92 -10.52 -8.58
CA LEU A 555 -13.10 -11.11 -7.95
C LEU A 555 -13.96 -11.92 -8.94
N GLY A 556 -14.09 -11.46 -10.19
CA GLY A 556 -14.76 -12.23 -11.24
C GLY A 556 -14.15 -13.62 -11.45
N ARG A 557 -12.82 -13.70 -11.42
CA ARG A 557 -12.06 -14.95 -11.61
C ARG A 557 -12.00 -15.82 -10.35
N SER A 558 -12.27 -15.26 -9.18
CA SER A 558 -12.25 -15.99 -7.90
C SER A 558 -13.45 -16.92 -7.67
N GLY A 559 -14.52 -16.75 -8.45
CA GLY A 559 -15.80 -17.43 -8.26
C GLY A 559 -16.71 -16.77 -7.22
N SER A 560 -16.33 -15.62 -6.65
CA SER A 560 -17.17 -14.87 -5.70
C SER A 560 -18.48 -14.37 -6.33
N LEU A 561 -18.49 -13.99 -7.62
CA LEU A 561 -19.72 -13.51 -8.28
C LEU A 561 -20.84 -14.57 -8.31
N LYS A 562 -20.46 -15.84 -8.46
CA LYS A 562 -21.41 -16.95 -8.37
C LYS A 562 -22.04 -17.04 -6.98
N ILE A 563 -21.25 -16.82 -5.93
CA ILE A 563 -21.72 -16.78 -4.54
C ILE A 563 -22.72 -15.63 -4.37
N MET A 564 -22.36 -14.41 -4.83
CA MET A 564 -23.24 -13.24 -4.72
C MET A 564 -24.59 -13.48 -5.39
N LEU A 565 -24.59 -14.01 -6.62
CA LEU A 565 -25.83 -14.31 -7.34
C LEU A 565 -26.65 -15.42 -6.66
N ASN A 566 -26.01 -16.43 -6.07
CA ASN A 566 -26.71 -17.48 -5.33
C ASN A 566 -27.42 -16.93 -4.08
N ASP A 567 -26.79 -15.99 -3.38
CA ASP A 567 -27.42 -15.30 -2.24
C ASP A 567 -28.63 -14.50 -2.71
N LEU A 568 -28.54 -13.80 -3.85
CA LEU A 568 -29.67 -13.08 -4.44
C LEU A 568 -30.85 -14.01 -4.75
N ASP A 569 -30.60 -15.16 -5.39
CA ASP A 569 -31.65 -16.15 -5.65
C ASP A 569 -32.28 -16.69 -4.36
N THR A 570 -31.47 -16.86 -3.32
CA THR A 570 -31.90 -17.44 -2.03
C THR A 570 -32.77 -16.48 -1.23
N PHE A 571 -32.41 -15.19 -1.20
CA PHE A 571 -33.04 -14.20 -0.33
C PHE A 571 -34.09 -13.32 -1.03
N GLY A 572 -34.01 -13.18 -2.35
CA GLY A 572 -34.96 -12.42 -3.16
C GLY A 572 -34.92 -10.90 -2.95
N PRO A 573 -35.78 -10.14 -3.66
CA PRO A 573 -35.70 -8.67 -3.76
C PRO A 573 -36.36 -7.89 -2.63
N ASN A 574 -37.18 -8.54 -1.80
CA ASN A 574 -38.01 -7.83 -0.81
C ASN A 574 -37.33 -7.77 0.55
N SER A 575 -37.64 -6.71 1.30
CA SER A 575 -37.04 -6.43 2.60
C SER A 575 -37.32 -7.53 3.62
N SER A 576 -36.34 -8.41 3.84
CA SER A 576 -36.39 -9.35 4.96
C SER A 576 -36.41 -8.57 6.27
N LYS A 577 -37.22 -8.97 7.27
CA LYS A 577 -37.11 -8.41 8.63
C LYS A 577 -35.77 -8.74 9.31
N ASN A 578 -34.98 -9.63 8.74
CA ASN A 578 -33.69 -10.04 9.27
C ASN A 578 -32.58 -9.15 8.69
N GLU A 579 -31.97 -8.32 9.54
CA GLU A 579 -30.89 -7.39 9.18
C GLU A 579 -29.68 -8.10 8.54
N LYS A 580 -29.36 -9.33 8.96
CA LYS A 580 -28.29 -10.10 8.34
C LYS A 580 -28.60 -10.43 6.88
N LYS A 581 -29.84 -10.82 6.57
CA LYS A 581 -30.27 -11.12 5.20
C LYS A 581 -30.28 -9.86 4.33
N LYS A 582 -30.75 -8.72 4.87
CA LYS A 582 -30.68 -7.43 4.19
C LYS A 582 -29.25 -7.09 3.78
N PHE A 583 -28.30 -7.21 4.72
CA PHE A 583 -26.89 -6.98 4.44
C PHE A 583 -26.35 -7.93 3.36
N LEU A 584 -26.70 -9.22 3.39
CA LEU A 584 -26.23 -10.17 2.37
C LEU A 584 -26.75 -9.81 0.97
N VAL A 585 -28.02 -9.46 0.83
CA VAL A 585 -28.58 -9.00 -0.45
C VAL A 585 -27.92 -7.71 -0.92
N PHE A 586 -27.83 -6.72 -0.03
CA PHE A 586 -27.24 -5.42 -0.33
C PHE A 586 -25.78 -5.56 -0.75
N SER A 587 -24.95 -6.23 0.06
CA SER A 587 -23.53 -6.46 -0.27
C SER A 587 -23.36 -7.30 -1.54
N ALA A 588 -24.25 -8.27 -1.82
CA ALA A 588 -24.20 -9.05 -3.06
C ALA A 588 -24.41 -8.13 -4.27
N MET A 589 -25.47 -7.31 -4.24
CA MET A 589 -25.80 -6.41 -5.34
C MET A 589 -24.69 -5.36 -5.56
N SER A 590 -24.16 -4.79 -4.48
CA SER A 590 -23.10 -3.79 -4.55
C SER A 590 -21.77 -4.36 -5.05
N ILE A 591 -21.39 -5.57 -4.63
CA ILE A 591 -20.20 -6.27 -5.15
C ILE A 591 -20.38 -6.58 -6.65
N LEU A 592 -21.55 -7.09 -7.05
CA LEU A 592 -21.86 -7.37 -8.46
C LEU A 592 -21.80 -6.10 -9.31
N HIS A 593 -22.35 -5.00 -8.81
CA HIS A 593 -22.27 -3.69 -9.45
C HIS A 593 -20.84 -3.25 -9.67
N ASN A 594 -20.02 -3.22 -8.63
CA ASN A 594 -18.61 -2.82 -8.71
C ASN A 594 -17.83 -3.73 -9.66
N CYS A 595 -18.05 -5.04 -9.58
CA CYS A 595 -17.43 -6.02 -10.47
C CYS A 595 -17.89 -5.90 -11.92
N SER A 596 -19.11 -5.40 -12.19
CA SER A 596 -19.61 -5.21 -13.56
C SER A 596 -18.95 -4.05 -14.30
N LYS A 597 -18.33 -3.11 -13.58
CA LYS A 597 -17.55 -2.00 -14.17
C LYS A 597 -16.30 -2.52 -14.90
N ALA A 598 -15.76 -3.66 -14.50
CA ALA A 598 -14.67 -4.34 -15.20
C ALA A 598 -15.20 -5.14 -16.40
N ALA A 599 -14.82 -4.75 -17.62
CA ALA A 599 -15.35 -5.31 -18.85
C ALA A 599 -15.08 -6.82 -19.00
N GLU A 600 -13.99 -7.33 -18.41
CA GLU A 600 -13.60 -8.74 -18.43
C GLU A 600 -14.59 -9.63 -17.64
N ASN A 601 -15.26 -9.07 -16.63
CA ASN A 601 -16.24 -9.80 -15.84
C ASN A 601 -17.57 -9.96 -16.55
N ARG A 602 -17.80 -9.21 -17.64
CA ARG A 602 -19.05 -9.24 -18.37
C ARG A 602 -19.39 -10.64 -18.87
N GLN A 603 -18.45 -11.33 -19.50
CA GLN A 603 -18.70 -12.68 -19.99
C GLN A 603 -18.97 -13.65 -18.83
N ILE A 604 -18.22 -13.54 -17.73
CA ILE A 604 -18.41 -14.35 -16.52
C ILE A 604 -19.83 -14.15 -15.96
N LEU A 605 -20.29 -12.90 -15.86
CA LEU A 605 -21.64 -12.58 -15.38
C LEU A 605 -22.72 -13.12 -16.34
N LEU A 606 -22.51 -13.05 -17.65
CA LEU A 606 -23.42 -13.62 -18.65
C LEU A 606 -23.49 -15.15 -18.55
N ASP A 607 -22.34 -15.83 -18.41
CA ASP A 607 -22.25 -17.28 -18.22
C ASP A 607 -22.96 -17.73 -16.94
N LEU A 608 -22.97 -16.88 -15.90
CA LEU A 608 -23.69 -17.07 -14.65
C LEU A 608 -25.17 -16.66 -14.70
N ARG A 609 -25.69 -16.31 -15.88
CA ARG A 609 -27.07 -15.84 -16.12
C ARG A 609 -27.45 -14.62 -15.26
N ALA A 610 -26.51 -13.72 -15.02
CA ALA A 610 -26.71 -12.58 -14.12
C ALA A 610 -27.87 -11.67 -14.53
N ILE A 611 -28.12 -11.46 -15.84
CA ILE A 611 -29.24 -10.63 -16.31
C ILE A 611 -30.59 -11.13 -15.75
N GLU A 612 -30.85 -12.43 -15.89
CA GLU A 612 -32.10 -13.03 -15.42
C GLU A 612 -32.22 -13.00 -13.89
N ARG A 613 -31.11 -13.20 -13.18
CA ARG A 613 -31.06 -13.29 -11.71
C ARG A 613 -31.12 -11.94 -11.02
N ILE A 614 -30.60 -10.89 -11.66
CA ILE A 614 -30.62 -9.50 -11.14
C ILE A 614 -31.93 -8.79 -11.49
N SER A 615 -32.58 -9.11 -12.62
CA SER A 615 -33.82 -8.45 -13.07
C SER A 615 -34.93 -8.34 -12.01
N PRO A 616 -35.20 -9.35 -11.15
CA PRO A 616 -36.20 -9.23 -10.07
C PRO A 616 -35.93 -8.09 -9.08
N PHE A 617 -34.66 -7.72 -8.88
CA PHE A 617 -34.24 -6.68 -7.94
C PHE A 617 -34.51 -5.26 -8.42
N LEU A 618 -34.93 -5.08 -9.68
CA LEU A 618 -35.46 -3.80 -10.16
C LEU A 618 -36.76 -3.39 -9.44
N LYS A 619 -37.44 -4.36 -8.79
CA LYS A 619 -38.67 -4.16 -8.03
C LYS A 619 -38.46 -4.23 -6.52
N ALA A 620 -37.22 -4.17 -6.05
CA ALA A 620 -36.91 -4.18 -4.62
C ALA A 620 -37.53 -2.96 -3.90
N ASP A 621 -37.84 -3.12 -2.62
CA ASP A 621 -38.34 -2.03 -1.77
C ASP A 621 -37.28 -0.94 -1.55
N ASP A 622 -36.02 -1.35 -1.52
CA ASP A 622 -34.85 -0.51 -1.25
C ASP A 622 -34.32 0.12 -2.54
N MET A 623 -34.33 1.45 -2.60
CA MET A 623 -33.87 2.22 -3.75
C MET A 623 -32.39 1.99 -4.07
N GLU A 624 -31.54 1.72 -3.07
CA GLU A 624 -30.12 1.45 -3.30
C GLU A 624 -29.92 0.15 -4.08
N ILE A 625 -30.70 -0.88 -3.72
CA ILE A 625 -30.70 -2.16 -4.41
C ILE A 625 -31.21 -1.98 -5.85
N VAL A 626 -32.30 -1.23 -6.04
CA VAL A 626 -32.87 -0.95 -7.38
C VAL A 626 -31.84 -0.22 -8.26
N VAL A 627 -31.17 0.80 -7.73
CA VAL A 627 -30.13 1.57 -8.46
C VAL A 627 -28.94 0.67 -8.81
N ALA A 628 -28.40 -0.08 -7.84
CA ALA A 628 -27.30 -0.98 -8.11
C ALA A 628 -27.68 -2.06 -9.14
N ALA A 629 -28.90 -2.59 -9.08
CA ALA A 629 -29.40 -3.57 -10.04
C ALA A 629 -29.50 -3.00 -11.46
N ILE A 630 -30.16 -1.85 -11.66
CA ILE A 630 -30.34 -1.28 -13.00
C ILE A 630 -29.00 -0.89 -13.62
N LEU A 631 -28.07 -0.34 -12.82
CA LEU A 631 -26.74 0.03 -13.32
C LEU A 631 -25.91 -1.21 -13.66
N THR A 632 -25.97 -2.26 -12.83
CA THR A 632 -25.30 -3.54 -13.13
C THR A 632 -25.81 -4.14 -14.44
N LEU A 633 -27.13 -4.18 -14.63
CA LEU A 633 -27.74 -4.64 -15.88
C LEU A 633 -27.28 -3.78 -17.06
N ALA A 634 -27.19 -2.46 -16.88
CA ALA A 634 -26.69 -1.57 -17.92
C ALA A 634 -25.23 -1.90 -18.29
N TYR A 635 -24.33 -2.11 -17.32
CA TYR A 635 -22.93 -2.45 -17.61
C TYR A 635 -22.76 -3.77 -18.37
N ILE A 636 -23.53 -4.81 -18.02
CA ILE A 636 -23.38 -6.15 -18.63
C ILE A 636 -24.18 -6.32 -19.93
N SER A 637 -25.17 -5.48 -20.19
CA SER A 637 -26.03 -5.56 -21.37
C SER A 637 -25.29 -5.19 -22.66
N SER A 638 -25.63 -5.88 -23.76
CA SER A 638 -25.23 -5.46 -25.12
C SER A 638 -25.90 -4.15 -25.52
N ASP A 639 -25.36 -3.47 -26.53
CA ASP A 639 -25.92 -2.20 -27.01
C ASP A 639 -27.40 -2.34 -27.40
N ASP A 640 -27.79 -3.48 -27.99
CA ASP A 640 -29.19 -3.75 -28.34
C ASP A 640 -30.07 -4.09 -27.13
N GLN A 641 -29.51 -4.70 -26.09
CA GLN A 641 -30.22 -4.90 -24.82
C GLN A 641 -30.37 -3.60 -24.04
N LYS A 642 -29.34 -2.73 -24.03
CA LYS A 642 -29.40 -1.38 -23.41
C LYS A 642 -30.53 -0.54 -23.98
N LYS A 643 -30.73 -0.58 -25.31
CA LYS A 643 -31.88 0.08 -25.96
C LYS A 643 -33.24 -0.38 -25.44
N ARG A 644 -33.33 -1.57 -24.83
CA ARG A 644 -34.57 -2.14 -24.26
C ARG A 644 -34.62 -2.04 -22.73
N LEU A 645 -33.56 -1.55 -22.08
CA LEU A 645 -33.47 -1.44 -20.63
C LEU A 645 -34.16 -0.14 -20.16
N GLU A 646 -35.47 -0.23 -19.95
CA GLU A 646 -36.29 0.87 -19.42
C GLU A 646 -36.17 0.93 -17.89
N ALA A 647 -35.85 2.10 -17.36
CA ALA A 647 -35.78 2.36 -15.92
C ALA A 647 -37.05 3.09 -15.47
N GLU A 648 -37.54 2.78 -14.26
CA GLU A 648 -38.67 3.52 -13.69
C GLU A 648 -38.31 5.00 -13.50
N SER A 649 -39.25 5.91 -13.79
CA SER A 649 -39.00 7.36 -13.71
C SER A 649 -38.49 7.80 -12.33
N ARG A 650 -38.92 7.15 -11.24
CA ARG A 650 -38.44 7.44 -9.88
C ARG A 650 -36.93 7.13 -9.69
N VAL A 651 -36.40 6.14 -10.40
CA VAL A 651 -34.98 5.76 -10.33
C VAL A 651 -34.13 6.79 -11.06
N ILE A 652 -34.57 7.22 -12.26
CA ILE A 652 -33.93 8.32 -13.01
C ILE A 652 -33.94 9.60 -12.18
N SER A 653 -35.07 9.91 -11.55
CA SER A 653 -35.24 11.07 -10.65
C SER A 653 -34.24 11.04 -9.50
N TYR A 654 -34.08 9.87 -8.89
CA TYR A 654 -33.18 9.66 -7.76
C TYR A 654 -31.71 9.84 -8.18
N LEU A 655 -31.30 9.27 -9.32
CA LEU A 655 -29.94 9.46 -9.86
C LEU A 655 -29.63 10.93 -10.21
N ILE A 656 -30.57 11.62 -10.86
CA ILE A 656 -30.43 13.05 -11.20
C ILE A 656 -30.34 13.91 -9.92
N GLY A 657 -31.21 13.66 -8.94
CA GLY A 657 -31.16 14.36 -7.65
C GLY A 657 -29.85 14.09 -6.90
N MET A 658 -29.30 12.89 -7.02
CA MET A 658 -28.00 12.54 -6.45
C MET A 658 -26.84 13.26 -7.14
N LEU A 659 -26.86 13.38 -8.48
CA LEU A 659 -25.87 14.17 -9.20
C LEU A 659 -25.96 15.66 -8.85
N GLN A 660 -27.18 16.20 -8.74
CA GLN A 660 -27.39 17.58 -8.32
C GLN A 660 -26.85 17.82 -6.90
N ASN A 661 -27.12 16.90 -5.97
CA ASN A 661 -26.56 16.97 -4.63
C ASN A 661 -25.02 16.92 -4.67
N ALA A 662 -24.44 16.02 -5.46
CA ALA A 662 -22.99 15.87 -5.61
C ALA A 662 -22.30 17.16 -6.08
N LEU A 663 -22.88 17.84 -7.08
CA LEU A 663 -22.36 19.09 -7.64
C LEU A 663 -22.39 20.29 -6.68
N ASN A 664 -23.11 20.15 -5.56
CA ASN A 664 -23.15 21.13 -4.47
C ASN A 664 -22.18 20.79 -3.32
N GLN A 665 -21.49 19.65 -3.38
CA GLN A 665 -20.47 19.26 -2.41
C GLN A 665 -19.07 19.53 -2.94
N SER A 666 -18.14 19.86 -2.06
CA SER A 666 -16.74 20.09 -2.42
C SER A 666 -16.01 18.84 -2.89
N ASP A 667 -16.48 17.66 -2.48
CA ASP A 667 -15.90 16.36 -2.84
C ASP A 667 -16.61 15.66 -4.02
N LEU A 668 -17.58 16.33 -4.65
CA LEU A 668 -18.39 15.81 -5.75
C LEU A 668 -19.05 14.45 -5.44
N ARG A 669 -19.44 14.23 -4.18
CA ARG A 669 -20.19 13.03 -3.76
C ARG A 669 -21.62 13.37 -3.37
N GLY A 670 -22.57 12.73 -4.06
CA GLY A 670 -24.00 12.85 -3.79
C GLY A 670 -24.38 11.98 -2.62
N ARG A 671 -25.09 12.55 -1.64
CA ARG A 671 -25.52 11.87 -0.42
C ARG A 671 -27.03 12.00 -0.27
N LEU A 672 -27.74 10.88 -0.36
CA LEU A 672 -29.20 10.81 -0.21
C LEU A 672 -29.58 9.53 0.51
N ASN A 673 -30.45 9.62 1.51
CA ASN A 673 -31.01 8.46 2.25
C ASN A 673 -29.97 7.50 2.85
N GLY A 674 -28.77 7.98 3.19
CA GLY A 674 -27.69 7.16 3.75
C GLY A 674 -26.71 6.59 2.71
N SER A 675 -27.03 6.68 1.42
CA SER A 675 -26.15 6.28 0.31
C SER A 675 -25.23 7.43 -0.08
N ALA A 676 -24.02 7.09 -0.54
CA ALA A 676 -23.06 8.04 -1.07
C ALA A 676 -22.45 7.51 -2.38
N TRP A 677 -22.59 8.28 -3.46
CA TRP A 677 -22.06 7.94 -4.79
C TRP A 677 -21.25 9.12 -5.34
N CYS A 678 -20.16 8.86 -6.07
CA CYS A 678 -19.42 9.96 -6.69
C CYS A 678 -20.07 10.42 -8.00
N ALA A 679 -19.93 11.70 -8.33
CA ALA A 679 -20.51 12.29 -9.53
C ALA A 679 -20.08 11.56 -10.82
N GLN A 680 -18.83 11.06 -10.86
CA GLN A 680 -18.31 10.25 -11.96
C GLN A 680 -19.16 9.01 -12.21
N GLU A 681 -19.50 8.25 -11.17
CA GLU A 681 -20.28 7.01 -11.27
C GLU A 681 -21.72 7.28 -11.68
N ILE A 682 -22.32 8.32 -11.12
CA ILE A 682 -23.68 8.71 -11.45
C ILE A 682 -23.75 9.14 -12.93
N ALA A 683 -22.77 9.91 -13.40
CA ALA A 683 -22.70 10.35 -14.79
C ALA A 683 -22.49 9.18 -15.78
N ASP A 684 -21.63 8.21 -15.44
CA ASP A 684 -21.43 7.01 -16.27
C ASP A 684 -22.66 6.10 -16.27
N GLY A 685 -23.32 5.96 -15.11
CA GLY A 685 -24.58 5.23 -14.98
C GLY A 685 -25.69 5.84 -15.82
N LEU A 686 -25.89 7.15 -15.74
CA LEU A 686 -26.83 7.89 -16.58
C LEU A 686 -26.48 7.76 -18.07
N GLY A 687 -25.20 7.84 -18.43
CA GLY A 687 -24.72 7.63 -19.80
C GLY A 687 -25.02 6.24 -20.36
N ASN A 688 -25.03 5.21 -19.52
CA ASN A 688 -25.43 3.86 -19.94
C ASN A 688 -26.95 3.70 -20.08
N LEU A 689 -27.73 4.40 -19.26
CA LEU A 689 -29.19 4.34 -19.28
C LEU A 689 -29.83 5.21 -20.36
N VAL A 690 -29.19 6.32 -20.73
CA VAL A 690 -29.69 7.28 -21.74
C VAL A 690 -29.71 6.69 -23.15
N VAL A 691 -29.13 5.50 -23.36
CA VAL A 691 -29.18 4.76 -24.63
C VAL A 691 -30.60 4.30 -24.98
N ASN A 692 -31.47 4.09 -23.98
CA ASN A 692 -32.89 3.81 -24.18
C ASN A 692 -33.67 5.12 -24.42
N GLU A 693 -34.52 5.15 -25.45
CA GLU A 693 -35.23 6.37 -25.87
C GLU A 693 -36.16 6.93 -24.79
N LYS A 694 -36.93 6.06 -24.10
CA LYS A 694 -37.85 6.51 -23.03
C LYS A 694 -37.10 7.06 -21.82
N ASN A 695 -36.00 6.41 -21.43
CA ASN A 695 -35.13 6.92 -20.37
C ASN A 695 -34.58 8.30 -20.75
N MET A 696 -34.15 8.46 -22.02
CA MET A 696 -33.65 9.74 -22.52
C MET A 696 -34.69 10.85 -22.43
N GLU A 697 -35.95 10.57 -22.81
CA GLU A 697 -37.04 11.55 -22.69
C GLU A 697 -37.23 12.01 -21.24
N VAL A 698 -37.32 11.07 -20.30
CA VAL A 698 -37.45 11.39 -18.86
C VAL A 698 -36.24 12.17 -18.32
N MET A 699 -35.03 11.87 -18.80
CA MET A 699 -33.82 12.59 -18.38
C MET A 699 -33.76 14.02 -18.93
N LEU A 700 -34.17 14.22 -20.18
CA LEU A 700 -34.22 15.56 -20.82
C LEU A 700 -35.25 16.48 -20.15
N GLU A 701 -36.33 15.92 -19.60
CA GLU A 701 -37.33 16.63 -18.80
C GLU A 701 -36.83 17.01 -17.40
N ARG A 702 -35.73 16.41 -16.93
CA ARG A 702 -35.23 16.53 -15.54
C ARG A 702 -33.82 17.13 -15.47
N ASP A 703 -33.51 18.10 -16.32
CA ASP A 703 -32.26 18.89 -16.28
C ASP A 703 -30.95 18.07 -16.31
N VAL A 704 -30.96 16.86 -16.90
CA VAL A 704 -29.72 16.07 -17.03
C VAL A 704 -28.63 16.85 -17.77
N VAL A 705 -28.99 17.62 -18.81
CA VAL A 705 -28.04 18.35 -19.66
C VAL A 705 -27.36 19.48 -18.86
N PRO A 706 -28.09 20.41 -18.21
CA PRO A 706 -27.47 21.39 -17.30
C PRO A 706 -26.53 20.78 -16.26
N LEU A 707 -26.91 19.65 -15.64
CA LEU A 707 -26.06 18.99 -14.64
C LEU A 707 -24.79 18.40 -15.26
N MET A 708 -24.86 17.81 -16.45
CA MET A 708 -23.67 17.32 -17.16
C MET A 708 -22.74 18.47 -17.55
N ILE A 709 -23.27 19.62 -17.99
CA ILE A 709 -22.47 20.82 -18.25
C ILE A 709 -21.80 21.33 -16.97
N SER A 710 -22.53 21.40 -15.85
CA SER A 710 -21.91 21.80 -14.58
C SER A 710 -20.82 20.82 -14.13
N LEU A 711 -20.97 19.53 -14.43
CA LEU A 711 -19.93 18.54 -14.16
C LEU A 711 -18.70 18.72 -15.06
N LEU A 712 -18.88 19.15 -16.32
CA LEU A 712 -17.74 19.55 -17.18
C LEU A 712 -16.97 20.74 -16.61
N GLU A 713 -17.66 21.71 -16.00
CA GLU A 713 -17.05 22.89 -15.42
C GLU A 713 -16.29 22.56 -14.12
N LYS A 714 -16.93 21.84 -13.19
CA LYS A 714 -16.44 21.60 -11.83
C LYS A 714 -15.59 20.35 -11.66
N GLY A 715 -15.76 19.36 -12.53
CA GLY A 715 -15.19 18.03 -12.39
C GLY A 715 -13.68 17.95 -12.63
N GLY A 716 -13.06 16.86 -12.14
CA GLY A 716 -11.74 16.42 -12.57
C GLY A 716 -11.78 15.82 -13.97
N ASP A 717 -10.64 15.34 -14.46
CA ASP A 717 -10.55 14.79 -15.82
C ASP A 717 -11.47 13.58 -16.03
N ALA A 718 -11.60 12.71 -15.03
CA ALA A 718 -12.46 11.54 -15.09
C ALA A 718 -13.95 11.94 -15.14
N GLU A 719 -14.39 12.85 -14.27
CA GLU A 719 -15.77 13.37 -14.29
C GLU A 719 -16.09 14.06 -15.61
N LYS A 720 -15.18 14.89 -16.12
CA LYS A 720 -15.31 15.61 -17.40
C LYS A 720 -15.47 14.65 -18.57
N GLU A 721 -14.65 13.60 -18.62
CA GLU A 721 -14.75 12.60 -19.68
C GLU A 721 -16.12 11.90 -19.65
N ARG A 722 -16.61 11.49 -18.47
CA ARG A 722 -17.91 10.82 -18.34
C ARG A 722 -19.07 11.72 -18.73
N ALA A 723 -19.07 12.97 -18.26
CA ALA A 723 -20.07 13.96 -18.64
C ALA A 723 -20.10 14.19 -20.16
N ALA A 724 -18.94 14.37 -20.79
CA ALA A 724 -18.83 14.57 -22.24
C ALA A 724 -19.30 13.33 -23.04
N ASN A 725 -18.97 12.12 -22.58
CA ASN A 725 -19.44 10.89 -23.22
C ASN A 725 -20.97 10.74 -23.12
N THR A 726 -21.58 11.10 -21.98
CA THR A 726 -23.04 11.11 -21.81
C THR A 726 -23.70 12.14 -22.73
N LEU A 727 -23.16 13.35 -22.79
CA LEU A 727 -23.64 14.41 -23.70
C LEU A 727 -23.53 14.02 -25.18
N TRP A 728 -22.47 13.28 -25.56
CA TRP A 728 -22.33 12.78 -26.92
C TRP A 728 -23.45 11.80 -27.29
N ILE A 729 -23.89 10.95 -26.37
CA ILE A 729 -25.01 10.04 -26.62
C ILE A 729 -26.32 10.84 -26.76
N ILE A 730 -26.55 11.81 -25.88
CA ILE A 730 -27.73 12.71 -25.94
C ILE A 730 -27.76 13.47 -27.27
N ALA A 731 -26.60 13.98 -27.70
CA ALA A 731 -26.45 14.75 -28.93
C ALA A 731 -26.79 13.92 -30.19
N LYS A 732 -26.91 12.60 -30.15
CA LYS A 732 -27.32 11.82 -31.34
C LYS A 732 -28.79 12.01 -31.72
N THR A 733 -29.61 12.61 -30.85
CA THR A 733 -31.03 12.85 -31.11
C THR A 733 -31.30 14.33 -31.38
N SER A 734 -32.26 14.64 -32.24
CA SER A 734 -32.63 16.03 -32.55
C SER A 734 -33.06 16.82 -31.30
N LYS A 735 -33.87 16.20 -30.42
CA LYS A 735 -34.27 16.78 -29.13
C LYS A 735 -33.06 17.05 -28.23
N GLY A 736 -32.14 16.09 -28.11
CA GLY A 736 -30.92 16.25 -27.32
C GLY A 736 -29.97 17.32 -27.87
N LYS A 737 -29.76 17.38 -29.19
CA LYS A 737 -28.98 18.45 -29.85
C LYS A 737 -29.54 19.83 -29.52
N ALA A 738 -30.86 20.02 -29.66
CA ALA A 738 -31.52 21.28 -29.35
C ALA A 738 -31.31 21.67 -27.88
N LYS A 739 -31.55 20.74 -26.95
CA LYS A 739 -31.39 21.00 -25.52
C LYS A 739 -29.95 21.35 -25.13
N ILE A 740 -28.95 20.71 -25.71
CA ILE A 740 -27.53 21.04 -25.48
C ILE A 740 -27.21 22.45 -26.02
N LYS A 741 -27.69 22.81 -27.22
CA LYS A 741 -27.49 24.14 -27.81
C LYS A 741 -28.18 25.26 -27.01
N GLU A 742 -29.34 24.96 -26.43
CA GLU A 742 -30.11 25.90 -25.59
C GLU A 742 -29.52 26.06 -24.18
N THR A 743 -28.71 25.10 -23.72
CA THR A 743 -28.12 25.14 -22.37
C THR A 743 -26.98 26.16 -22.33
N ALA A 744 -27.08 27.11 -21.40
CA ALA A 744 -26.06 28.14 -21.19
C ALA A 744 -24.67 27.51 -20.92
N ALA A 745 -23.61 28.18 -21.38
CA ALA A 745 -22.21 27.76 -21.28
C ALA A 745 -21.83 26.42 -21.97
N ALA A 746 -22.79 25.64 -22.50
CA ALA A 746 -22.50 24.31 -23.06
C ALA A 746 -21.50 24.36 -24.23
N THR A 747 -21.74 25.21 -25.23
CA THR A 747 -20.87 25.34 -26.40
C THR A 747 -19.50 25.91 -26.03
N GLU A 748 -19.45 26.89 -25.13
CA GLU A 748 -18.21 27.51 -24.66
C GLU A 748 -17.33 26.50 -23.92
N GLU A 749 -17.92 25.78 -22.97
CA GLU A 749 -17.21 24.81 -22.13
C GLU A 749 -16.71 23.61 -22.95
N LEU A 750 -17.55 23.07 -23.86
CA LEU A 750 -17.12 22.01 -24.78
C LEU A 750 -15.99 22.49 -25.72
N THR A 751 -16.05 23.73 -26.20
CA THR A 751 -14.99 24.32 -27.02
C THR A 751 -13.69 24.47 -26.24
N ARG A 752 -13.78 24.91 -24.98
CA ARG A 752 -12.63 24.99 -24.07
C ARG A 752 -11.99 23.62 -23.85
N LEU A 753 -12.80 22.60 -23.53
CA LEU A 753 -12.33 21.23 -23.30
C LEU A 753 -11.82 20.54 -24.57
N SER A 754 -12.29 20.94 -25.76
CA SER A 754 -11.74 20.47 -27.04
C SER A 754 -10.25 20.84 -27.25
N LYS A 755 -9.72 21.75 -26.41
CA LYS A 755 -8.31 22.15 -26.38
C LYS A 755 -7.60 21.69 -25.10
N SER A 756 -8.22 20.80 -24.32
CA SER A 756 -7.62 20.25 -23.09
C SER A 756 -6.30 19.53 -23.37
N SER A 757 -5.37 19.60 -22.42
CA SER A 757 -4.13 18.81 -22.41
C SER A 757 -4.39 17.33 -22.15
N ASN A 758 -5.48 16.99 -21.47
CA ASN A 758 -5.92 15.61 -21.30
C ASN A 758 -6.57 15.09 -22.60
N GLN A 759 -5.94 14.09 -23.23
CA GLN A 759 -6.35 13.58 -24.54
C GLN A 759 -7.75 12.94 -24.53
N SER A 760 -8.14 12.25 -23.44
CA SER A 760 -9.45 11.60 -23.33
C SER A 760 -10.58 12.62 -23.25
N VAL A 761 -10.41 13.63 -22.39
CA VAL A 761 -11.34 14.76 -22.26
C VAL A 761 -11.43 15.54 -23.57
N GLN A 762 -10.28 15.81 -24.19
CA GLN A 762 -10.19 16.51 -25.48
C GLN A 762 -10.98 15.78 -26.57
N ALA A 763 -10.76 14.46 -26.70
CA ALA A 763 -11.43 13.63 -27.68
C ALA A 763 -12.94 13.49 -27.40
N ALA A 764 -13.35 13.44 -26.13
CA ALA A 764 -14.77 13.40 -25.75
C ALA A 764 -15.47 14.71 -26.12
N ALA A 765 -14.91 15.86 -25.75
CA ALA A 765 -15.48 17.17 -26.06
C ALA A 765 -15.58 17.43 -27.57
N LYS A 766 -14.53 17.09 -28.35
CA LYS A 766 -14.55 17.18 -29.82
C LYS A 766 -15.67 16.34 -30.45
N ARG A 767 -15.96 15.15 -29.90
CA ARG A 767 -17.04 14.29 -30.39
C ARG A 767 -18.41 14.92 -30.21
N VAL A 768 -18.65 15.58 -29.06
CA VAL A 768 -19.90 16.29 -28.82
C VAL A 768 -20.05 17.46 -29.81
N LEU A 769 -19.01 18.29 -29.96
CA LEU A 769 -19.04 19.45 -30.87
C LEU A 769 -19.33 19.03 -32.32
N LEU A 770 -18.65 18.00 -32.81
CA LEU A 770 -18.87 17.47 -34.16
C LEU A 770 -20.34 17.03 -34.35
N GLU A 771 -20.90 16.33 -33.36
CA GLU A 771 -22.30 15.89 -33.39
C GLU A 771 -23.28 17.09 -33.37
N LEU A 772 -22.94 18.19 -32.71
CA LEU A 772 -23.76 19.42 -32.68
C LEU A 772 -23.68 20.22 -34.00
N GLU A 773 -22.53 20.19 -34.68
CA GLU A 773 -22.32 20.84 -35.99
C GLU A 773 -23.08 20.14 -37.12
N GLU A 774 -23.32 18.82 -37.01
CA GLU A 774 -24.16 18.07 -37.94
C GLU A 774 -25.65 18.44 -37.81
N THR A 775 -26.07 19.56 -38.41
CA THR A 775 -27.48 19.84 -38.72
C THR A 775 -27.64 20.57 -40.06
N THR A 776 -27.77 19.80 -41.14
CA THR A 776 -28.71 20.01 -42.28
C THR A 776 -28.58 18.84 -43.26
N TYR A 777 -29.22 17.71 -42.95
CA TYR A 777 -29.76 16.85 -44.00
C TYR A 777 -31.18 16.51 -43.59
N THR A 778 -32.10 17.31 -44.11
CA THR A 778 -33.48 16.90 -44.33
C THR A 778 -33.49 15.55 -45.05
N GLN A 779 -34.47 14.72 -44.68
CA GLN A 779 -34.84 13.51 -45.40
C GLN A 779 -34.93 13.80 -46.90
N GLY A 780 -33.90 13.40 -47.63
CA GLY A 780 -33.78 13.55 -49.07
C GLY A 780 -32.84 12.47 -49.54
N SER A 781 -33.44 11.47 -50.21
CA SER A 781 -32.84 10.46 -51.09
C SER A 781 -31.36 10.14 -50.90
N ALA A 782 -31.09 8.87 -50.57
CA ALA A 782 -29.79 8.24 -50.65
C ALA A 782 -29.01 8.70 -51.90
N ASN A 783 -28.03 9.56 -51.71
CA ASN A 783 -26.96 9.78 -52.68
C ASN A 783 -25.62 9.84 -51.97
N ARG A 784 -25.00 8.65 -51.86
CA ARG A 784 -23.60 8.45 -51.47
C ARG A 784 -22.71 9.13 -52.50
N HIS A 785 -22.31 10.37 -52.25
CA HIS A 785 -21.10 10.90 -52.86
C HIS A 785 -19.93 10.67 -51.89
N LEU A 786 -19.11 9.65 -52.19
CA LEU A 786 -17.81 9.47 -51.56
C LEU A 786 -16.98 10.74 -51.80
N ARG A 787 -16.50 11.39 -50.74
CA ARG A 787 -15.36 12.32 -50.84
C ARG A 787 -14.18 11.51 -51.39
N THR A 788 -13.78 11.76 -52.63
CA THR A 788 -12.80 10.95 -53.36
C THR A 788 -11.34 11.27 -53.00
N ARG A 789 -11.06 12.34 -52.25
CA ARG A 789 -9.70 12.70 -51.84
C ARG A 789 -9.67 13.29 -50.42
N CYS A 790 -8.79 12.74 -49.58
CA CYS A 790 -8.53 13.23 -48.22
C CYS A 790 -7.14 13.87 -48.17
N ASP A 791 -7.07 15.14 -47.78
CA ASP A 791 -5.80 15.89 -47.74
C ASP A 791 -4.77 15.27 -46.80
N TYR A 792 -5.22 14.75 -45.65
CA TYR A 792 -4.34 14.04 -44.72
C TYR A 792 -3.72 12.79 -45.34
N GLN A 793 -4.52 12.03 -46.10
CA GLN A 793 -4.04 10.85 -46.82
C GLN A 793 -3.03 11.22 -47.90
N GLU A 794 -3.23 12.35 -48.59
CA GLU A 794 -2.28 12.83 -49.59
C GLU A 794 -0.95 13.26 -48.97
N LYS A 795 -0.97 13.99 -47.86
CA LYS A 795 0.24 14.32 -47.09
C LYS A 795 1.00 13.07 -46.64
N CYS A 796 0.27 12.06 -46.13
CA CYS A 796 0.86 10.77 -45.77
C CYS A 796 1.45 10.04 -46.98
N ARG A 797 0.84 10.16 -48.16
CA ARG A 797 1.31 9.56 -49.42
C ARG A 797 2.59 10.23 -49.91
N THR A 798 2.70 11.56 -49.81
CA THR A 798 3.93 12.31 -50.05
C THR A 798 5.04 11.84 -49.12
N PHE A 799 4.76 11.65 -47.83
CA PHE A 799 5.77 11.11 -46.92
C PHE A 799 6.19 9.68 -47.29
N LYS A 800 5.22 8.79 -47.58
CA LYS A 800 5.50 7.40 -48.01
C LYS A 800 6.45 7.35 -49.22
N SER A 801 6.29 8.24 -50.20
CA SER A 801 7.18 8.25 -51.38
C SER A 801 8.63 8.61 -51.04
N THR A 802 8.87 9.40 -49.99
CA THR A 802 10.23 9.70 -49.51
C THR A 802 10.95 8.50 -48.90
N LEU A 803 10.22 7.48 -48.46
CA LEU A 803 10.77 6.26 -47.89
C LEU A 803 11.39 5.33 -48.95
N LYS A 804 11.18 5.62 -50.24
CA LYS A 804 11.70 4.86 -51.39
C LYS A 804 11.38 3.36 -51.32
N LEU A 805 10.22 3.01 -50.76
CA LEU A 805 9.75 1.62 -50.66
C LEU A 805 9.29 1.13 -52.03
N SER A 806 9.63 -0.10 -52.39
CA SER A 806 9.18 -0.71 -53.64
C SER A 806 7.66 -0.84 -53.70
N ASP A 807 7.04 -0.41 -54.80
CA ASP A 807 5.60 -0.55 -55.03
C ASP A 807 5.16 -2.02 -55.11
N VAL A 808 6.10 -2.96 -55.30
CA VAL A 808 5.82 -4.40 -55.27
C VAL A 808 5.17 -4.83 -53.95
N PHE A 809 5.49 -4.16 -52.83
CA PHE A 809 4.94 -4.46 -51.50
C PHE A 809 3.50 -4.00 -51.28
N PHE A 810 2.98 -3.08 -52.10
CA PHE A 810 1.72 -2.39 -51.79
C PHE A 810 0.56 -2.85 -52.68
N ASP A 811 -0.63 -2.86 -52.09
CA ASP A 811 -1.90 -3.00 -52.79
C ASP A 811 -2.79 -1.77 -52.46
N PRO A 812 -2.79 -0.75 -53.35
CA PRO A 812 -3.52 0.49 -53.13
C PRO A 812 -5.03 0.31 -52.91
N LYS A 813 -5.61 -0.84 -53.32
CA LYS A 813 -7.02 -1.17 -53.07
C LYS A 813 -7.37 -1.18 -51.58
N PHE A 814 -6.38 -1.44 -50.72
CA PHE A 814 -6.56 -1.51 -49.28
C PHE A 814 -6.04 -0.27 -48.54
N ASP A 815 -5.65 0.79 -49.25
CA ASP A 815 -5.31 2.08 -48.63
C ASP A 815 -6.53 2.63 -47.89
N ARG A 816 -6.32 3.13 -46.67
CA ARG A 816 -7.40 3.67 -45.85
C ARG A 816 -6.90 4.76 -44.91
N CYS A 817 -7.52 5.94 -44.99
CA CYS A 817 -7.28 7.02 -44.04
C CYS A 817 -8.15 6.88 -42.80
N PHE A 818 -7.55 7.03 -41.61
CA PHE A 818 -8.25 7.04 -40.32
C PHE A 818 -8.11 8.40 -39.61
N CYS A 819 -7.87 9.49 -40.34
CA CYS A 819 -8.02 10.83 -39.77
C CYS A 819 -9.45 11.04 -39.24
N THR A 820 -9.62 12.00 -38.34
CA THR A 820 -10.90 12.27 -37.66
C THR A 820 -12.07 12.37 -38.63
N GLU A 821 -11.90 13.11 -39.74
CA GLU A 821 -12.93 13.26 -40.77
C GLU A 821 -13.27 11.96 -41.49
N CYS A 822 -12.25 11.22 -41.95
CA CYS A 822 -12.46 9.99 -42.72
C CYS A 822 -13.04 8.86 -41.87
N HIS A 823 -12.65 8.80 -40.61
CA HIS A 823 -13.17 7.85 -39.65
C HIS A 823 -14.64 8.16 -39.31
N ALA A 824 -14.96 9.43 -38.99
CA ALA A 824 -16.31 9.87 -38.69
C ALA A 824 -17.27 9.64 -39.86
N ALA A 825 -16.87 10.03 -41.08
CA ALA A 825 -17.69 9.87 -42.28
C ALA A 825 -18.05 8.40 -42.61
N ARG A 826 -17.26 7.44 -42.12
CA ARG A 826 -17.55 6.00 -42.28
C ARG A 826 -18.32 5.39 -41.12
N GLY A 827 -18.41 6.09 -39.98
CA GLY A 827 -18.96 5.56 -38.74
C GLY A 827 -18.19 4.34 -38.22
N ASP A 828 -16.85 4.30 -38.36
CA ASP A 828 -16.11 3.16 -37.81
C ASP A 828 -16.20 3.17 -36.26
N LYS A 829 -16.25 2.00 -35.61
CA LYS A 829 -16.17 1.89 -34.14
C LYS A 829 -14.73 2.16 -33.67
N LEU A 830 -14.56 2.55 -32.40
CA LEU A 830 -13.23 2.71 -31.79
C LEU A 830 -12.46 1.38 -31.67
N TYR A 831 -13.22 0.29 -31.44
CA TYR A 831 -12.70 -1.06 -31.28
C TYR A 831 -13.52 -2.03 -32.10
N TYR A 832 -12.86 -3.05 -32.65
CA TYR A 832 -13.49 -4.17 -33.32
C TYR A 832 -12.97 -5.47 -32.74
N THR A 833 -13.81 -6.49 -32.78
CA THR A 833 -13.46 -7.85 -32.37
C THR A 833 -13.17 -8.70 -33.59
N ARG A 834 -12.05 -9.44 -33.59
CA ARG A 834 -11.68 -10.41 -34.63
C ARG A 834 -10.89 -11.58 -34.06
N GLY A 835 -10.81 -12.66 -34.83
CA GLY A 835 -10.04 -13.86 -34.50
C GLY A 835 -10.86 -14.94 -33.82
N GLN A 836 -10.22 -16.10 -33.63
CA GLN A 836 -10.74 -17.26 -32.92
C GLN A 836 -9.65 -17.78 -31.96
N PRO A 837 -9.78 -17.57 -30.63
CA PRO A 837 -10.88 -16.90 -29.94
C PRO A 837 -11.05 -15.43 -30.33
N ALA A 838 -12.21 -14.84 -30.06
CA ALA A 838 -12.49 -13.47 -30.43
C ALA A 838 -11.69 -12.48 -29.56
N LYS A 839 -10.92 -11.57 -30.17
CA LYS A 839 -10.11 -10.56 -29.46
C LYS A 839 -10.34 -9.16 -30.01
N ASP A 840 -10.45 -8.19 -29.11
CA ASP A 840 -10.62 -6.78 -29.46
C ASP A 840 -9.28 -6.16 -29.91
N TYR A 841 -9.34 -5.23 -30.86
CA TYR A 841 -8.23 -4.37 -31.24
C TYR A 841 -8.70 -2.93 -31.50
N GLY A 842 -7.83 -1.95 -31.26
CA GLY A 842 -8.11 -0.53 -31.48
C GLY A 842 -7.99 -0.13 -32.94
N ILE A 843 -8.91 0.70 -33.42
CA ILE A 843 -8.80 1.31 -34.76
C ILE A 843 -7.76 2.44 -34.72
N PRO A 844 -6.86 2.54 -35.73
CA PRO A 844 -5.76 3.49 -35.72
C PRO A 844 -6.19 4.91 -36.09
N ILE A 845 -7.03 5.51 -35.24
CA ILE A 845 -7.50 6.89 -35.41
C ILE A 845 -6.33 7.86 -35.42
N GLY A 846 -6.34 8.77 -36.39
CA GLY A 846 -5.24 9.70 -36.66
C GLY A 846 -4.12 9.13 -37.52
N TRP A 847 -4.22 7.89 -38.01
CA TRP A 847 -3.21 7.28 -38.90
C TRP A 847 -3.74 7.14 -40.32
N CYS A 848 -2.83 6.97 -41.28
CA CYS A 848 -3.14 6.58 -42.65
C CYS A 848 -2.52 5.21 -42.95
N ARG A 849 -3.34 4.24 -43.36
CA ARG A 849 -2.88 2.91 -43.76
C ARG A 849 -2.62 2.86 -45.26
N PHE A 850 -1.44 2.39 -45.63
CA PHE A 850 -1.14 1.91 -46.96
C PHE A 850 -1.20 0.38 -46.97
N GLY A 851 -2.04 -0.18 -47.84
CA GLY A 851 -2.29 -1.61 -47.89
C GLY A 851 -1.06 -2.38 -48.36
N LEU A 852 -0.66 -3.42 -47.64
CA LEU A 852 0.42 -4.32 -48.08
C LEU A 852 -0.15 -5.51 -48.85
N LYS A 853 0.59 -6.00 -49.84
CA LYS A 853 0.27 -7.28 -50.49
C LYS A 853 0.48 -8.40 -49.49
N VAL A 854 -0.59 -9.15 -49.27
CA VAL A 854 -0.61 -10.25 -48.32
C VAL A 854 -0.21 -11.53 -49.04
N HIS A 855 0.76 -12.27 -48.50
CA HIS A 855 1.23 -13.52 -49.09
C HIS A 855 0.08 -14.56 -49.22
N PRO A 856 -0.01 -15.36 -50.30
CA PRO A 856 -1.09 -16.34 -50.52
C PRO A 856 -1.35 -17.30 -49.35
N ARG A 857 -0.31 -17.60 -48.56
CA ARG A 857 -0.40 -18.39 -47.32
C ARG A 857 -1.42 -17.83 -46.32
N ALA A 858 -1.62 -16.52 -46.27
CA ALA A 858 -2.60 -15.88 -45.39
C ALA A 858 -4.03 -16.32 -45.71
N LYS A 859 -4.35 -16.56 -46.99
CA LYS A 859 -5.65 -17.09 -47.42
C LYS A 859 -5.82 -18.55 -47.00
N ALA A 860 -4.76 -19.35 -47.14
CA ALA A 860 -4.77 -20.76 -46.72
C ALA A 860 -4.96 -20.93 -45.20
N LEU A 861 -4.40 -20.02 -44.41
CA LEU A 861 -4.52 -20.00 -42.94
C LEU A 861 -5.75 -19.25 -42.42
N ASP A 862 -6.55 -18.65 -43.31
CA ASP A 862 -7.73 -17.85 -42.97
C ASP A 862 -7.45 -16.76 -41.91
N VAL A 863 -6.29 -16.10 -42.02
CA VAL A 863 -5.75 -15.24 -40.96
C VAL A 863 -6.67 -14.07 -40.62
N PHE A 864 -7.39 -13.53 -41.60
CA PHE A 864 -8.27 -12.38 -41.35
C PHE A 864 -9.52 -12.73 -40.53
N ASN A 865 -9.90 -14.00 -40.45
CA ASN A 865 -11.03 -14.45 -39.64
C ASN A 865 -10.58 -15.13 -38.35
N LYS A 866 -9.47 -15.89 -38.39
CA LYS A 866 -9.00 -16.70 -37.26
C LYS A 866 -7.94 -16.04 -36.40
N TRP A 867 -7.12 -15.14 -36.93
CA TRP A 867 -6.01 -14.55 -36.17
C TRP A 867 -6.38 -13.21 -35.55
N HIS A 868 -5.66 -12.84 -34.49
CA HIS A 868 -5.87 -11.56 -33.81
C HIS A 868 -5.20 -10.43 -34.58
N VAL A 869 -5.77 -9.22 -34.54
CA VAL A 869 -5.16 -8.03 -35.12
C VAL A 869 -4.30 -7.33 -34.08
N ALA A 870 -3.10 -6.92 -34.46
CA ALA A 870 -2.18 -6.17 -33.61
C ALA A 870 -1.36 -5.15 -34.41
N PHE A 871 -0.56 -4.38 -33.69
CA PHE A 871 0.27 -3.30 -34.18
C PHE A 871 1.70 -3.47 -33.67
N HIS A 872 2.67 -3.06 -34.47
CA HIS A 872 4.08 -3.03 -34.11
C HIS A 872 4.68 -1.68 -34.47
N GLY A 873 5.11 -0.91 -33.47
CA GLY A 873 5.81 0.36 -33.69
C GLY A 873 7.24 0.13 -34.14
N THR A 874 7.71 0.92 -35.11
CA THR A 874 9.07 0.79 -35.61
C THR A 874 9.65 2.13 -36.06
N LYS A 875 10.97 2.16 -36.26
CA LYS A 875 11.66 3.31 -36.85
C LYS A 875 11.34 3.39 -38.34
N VAL A 876 11.18 4.60 -38.84
CA VAL A 876 10.90 4.85 -40.26
C VAL A 876 11.97 4.22 -41.16
N GLU A 877 13.24 4.23 -40.73
CA GLU A 877 14.36 3.64 -41.47
C GLU A 877 14.29 2.10 -41.55
N SER A 878 13.67 1.46 -40.55
CA SER A 878 13.58 0.00 -40.46
C SER A 878 12.49 -0.58 -41.36
N VAL A 879 11.53 0.23 -41.82
CA VAL A 879 10.36 -0.24 -42.58
C VAL A 879 10.75 -1.04 -43.82
N ASN A 880 11.71 -0.56 -44.63
CA ASN A 880 12.11 -1.28 -45.85
C ASN A 880 12.70 -2.66 -45.53
N ALA A 881 13.60 -2.72 -44.53
CA ALA A 881 14.23 -3.97 -44.11
C ALA A 881 13.20 -4.98 -43.56
N ILE A 882 12.18 -4.50 -42.84
CA ILE A 882 11.10 -5.35 -42.32
C ILE A 882 10.24 -5.90 -43.46
N LEU A 883 9.89 -5.07 -44.45
CA LEU A 883 9.08 -5.52 -45.59
C LEU A 883 9.84 -6.52 -46.48
N GLU A 884 11.17 -6.39 -46.60
CA GLU A 884 12.03 -7.37 -47.31
C GLU A 884 12.17 -8.70 -46.55
N CYS A 885 12.26 -8.68 -45.21
CA CYS A 885 12.50 -9.87 -44.39
C CYS A 885 11.22 -10.61 -43.93
N GLY A 886 10.09 -9.91 -43.84
CA GLY A 886 8.84 -10.44 -43.26
C GLY A 886 8.91 -10.65 -41.74
N ASP A 887 8.19 -11.65 -41.23
CA ASP A 887 7.95 -11.87 -39.79
C ASP A 887 9.22 -12.07 -38.94
N VAL A 888 10.32 -12.48 -39.55
CA VAL A 888 11.52 -12.95 -38.82
C VAL A 888 12.32 -11.78 -38.20
N ALA A 889 12.02 -10.53 -38.57
CA ALA A 889 12.82 -9.40 -38.14
C ALA A 889 12.04 -8.09 -38.04
N LEU A 890 10.99 -8.03 -37.20
CA LEU A 890 10.32 -6.77 -36.88
C LEU A 890 11.26 -5.70 -36.24
N GLY A 891 12.51 -6.06 -35.90
CA GLY A 891 13.61 -5.12 -35.59
C GLY A 891 14.54 -4.74 -36.77
N GLY A 892 14.21 -5.07 -38.02
CA GLY A 892 15.06 -4.81 -39.20
C GLY A 892 15.75 -6.06 -39.76
N ARG A 893 17.08 -6.20 -39.59
CA ARG A 893 17.85 -7.38 -40.05
C ARG A 893 18.20 -8.38 -38.92
N LYS A 894 18.11 -7.96 -37.65
CA LYS A 894 18.35 -8.77 -36.43
C LYS A 894 17.47 -8.25 -35.28
N LEU A 895 17.10 -9.11 -34.33
CA LEU A 895 16.49 -8.70 -33.06
C LEU A 895 17.58 -8.11 -32.14
N SER A 896 17.43 -6.87 -31.70
CA SER A 896 18.37 -6.16 -30.81
C SER A 896 17.64 -5.51 -29.64
N GLU A 897 18.30 -5.41 -28.49
CA GLU A 897 17.83 -4.61 -27.35
C GLU A 897 17.87 -3.12 -27.75
N GLU A 898 16.71 -2.46 -27.77
CA GLU A 898 16.65 -1.02 -28.02
C GLU A 898 16.73 -0.23 -26.70
N GLU A 899 17.62 0.76 -26.66
CA GLU A 899 17.79 1.68 -25.55
C GLU A 899 16.48 2.46 -25.27
N GLY A 900 15.98 2.35 -24.03
CA GLY A 900 14.70 2.94 -23.59
C GLY A 900 13.50 1.98 -23.55
N HIS A 901 13.63 0.74 -24.05
CA HIS A 901 12.59 -0.29 -23.94
C HIS A 901 12.58 -0.97 -22.55
N PHE A 902 13.74 -1.07 -21.91
CA PHE A 902 13.92 -1.54 -20.54
C PHE A 902 14.95 -0.67 -19.82
N ASN A 903 14.78 -0.50 -18.50
CA ASN A 903 15.85 -0.02 -17.60
C ASN A 903 16.11 -1.09 -16.52
N ASP A 904 17.26 -1.04 -15.85
CA ASP A 904 17.69 -2.07 -14.89
C ASP A 904 16.70 -2.28 -13.73
N ASN A 905 15.80 -1.32 -13.48
CA ASN A 905 14.76 -1.39 -12.46
C ASN A 905 13.43 -2.00 -12.94
N ARG A 906 13.21 -2.10 -14.26
CA ARG A 906 11.94 -2.56 -14.88
C ARG A 906 12.10 -3.87 -15.65
N LYS A 907 13.32 -4.33 -15.90
CA LYS A 907 13.62 -5.61 -16.54
C LYS A 907 13.45 -6.74 -15.50
N PRO A 908 12.44 -7.63 -15.62
CA PRO A 908 12.32 -8.75 -14.70
C PRO A 908 13.57 -9.63 -14.79
N THR A 909 14.02 -10.15 -13.64
CA THR A 909 15.20 -11.01 -13.58
C THR A 909 14.98 -12.25 -14.47
N GLY A 910 15.82 -12.45 -15.49
CA GLY A 910 15.68 -13.54 -16.46
C GLY A 910 14.79 -13.25 -17.68
N PHE A 911 14.30 -12.02 -17.87
CA PHE A 911 13.46 -11.66 -19.02
C PHE A 911 14.25 -11.59 -20.33
N ASP A 912 13.84 -12.39 -21.33
CA ASP A 912 14.45 -12.41 -22.66
C ASP A 912 13.88 -11.27 -23.51
N THR A 913 14.74 -10.32 -23.83
CA THR A 913 14.47 -9.12 -24.62
C THR A 913 14.52 -9.35 -26.13
N LYS A 914 14.98 -10.53 -26.60
CA LYS A 914 15.06 -10.88 -28.02
C LYS A 914 13.76 -11.51 -28.51
N GLN A 915 12.68 -10.74 -28.42
CA GLN A 915 11.34 -11.14 -28.85
C GLN A 915 10.71 -10.09 -29.76
N ILE A 916 9.65 -10.47 -30.45
CA ILE A 916 8.82 -9.54 -31.21
C ILE A 916 7.74 -9.02 -30.27
N PHE A 917 7.65 -7.70 -30.13
CA PHE A 917 6.64 -7.04 -29.30
C PHE A 917 5.57 -6.40 -30.19
N VAL A 918 4.31 -6.71 -29.93
CA VAL A 918 3.15 -6.17 -30.63
C VAL A 918 2.08 -5.75 -29.62
N SER A 919 1.03 -5.07 -30.05
CA SER A 919 -0.05 -4.65 -29.16
C SER A 919 -1.40 -4.61 -29.89
N PRO A 920 -2.52 -4.89 -29.22
CA PRO A 920 -3.86 -4.64 -29.78
C PRO A 920 -4.17 -3.15 -29.87
N SER A 921 -3.36 -2.28 -29.25
CA SER A 921 -3.49 -0.83 -29.30
C SER A 921 -2.40 -0.18 -30.13
N VAL A 922 -2.82 0.54 -31.17
CA VAL A 922 -1.95 1.46 -31.91
C VAL A 922 -1.55 2.67 -31.06
N ARG A 923 -2.29 3.03 -30.00
CA ARG A 923 -1.89 4.10 -29.08
C ARG A 923 -0.62 3.72 -28.32
N TYR A 924 -0.55 2.45 -27.92
CA TYR A 924 0.64 1.86 -27.32
C TYR A 924 1.79 1.72 -28.32
N SER A 925 1.54 1.02 -29.44
CA SER A 925 2.57 0.80 -30.47
C SER A 925 3.05 2.10 -31.14
N GLY A 926 2.23 3.15 -31.13
CA GLY A 926 2.56 4.47 -31.66
C GLY A 926 3.32 5.37 -30.68
N HIS A 927 3.59 4.91 -29.46
CA HIS A 927 4.37 5.67 -28.46
C HIS A 927 5.82 5.86 -28.94
N ASN A 928 6.47 6.96 -28.50
CA ASN A 928 7.78 7.37 -28.99
C ASN A 928 8.89 6.34 -28.74
N CYS A 929 8.73 5.44 -27.77
CA CYS A 929 9.67 4.36 -27.48
C CYS A 929 9.66 3.25 -28.55
N TYR A 930 8.52 3.02 -29.22
CA TYR A 930 8.39 2.01 -30.27
C TYR A 930 8.42 2.64 -31.66
N ALA A 931 7.57 3.65 -31.90
CA ALA A 931 7.51 4.39 -33.15
C ALA A 931 8.25 5.72 -33.00
N LYS A 932 9.58 5.69 -33.13
CA LYS A 932 10.43 6.89 -32.97
C LYS A 932 10.05 7.95 -34.02
N PRO A 933 9.74 9.19 -33.60
CA PRO A 933 9.39 10.25 -34.54
C PRO A 933 10.57 10.64 -35.43
N LYS A 934 10.30 11.00 -36.68
CA LYS A 934 11.25 11.54 -37.64
C LYS A 934 10.70 12.84 -38.24
N SER A 935 11.50 13.90 -38.25
CA SER A 935 11.08 15.17 -38.88
C SER A 935 11.07 15.02 -40.41
N PHE A 936 10.03 15.58 -41.03
CA PHE A 936 9.78 15.57 -42.46
C PHE A 936 9.28 16.94 -42.91
N SER A 937 10.03 17.62 -43.76
CA SER A 937 9.59 18.85 -44.40
C SER A 937 8.85 18.54 -45.70
N HIS A 938 7.58 18.94 -45.77
CA HIS A 938 6.73 18.66 -46.92
C HIS A 938 7.17 19.49 -48.13
N PRO A 939 7.53 18.88 -49.28
CA PRO A 939 8.17 19.58 -50.41
C PRO A 939 7.37 20.75 -50.97
N SER A 940 6.04 20.66 -50.98
CA SER A 940 5.16 21.69 -51.56
C SER A 940 4.44 22.58 -50.55
N LEU A 941 4.44 22.22 -49.26
CA LEU A 941 3.69 22.98 -48.23
C LEU A 941 4.60 23.85 -47.36
N HIS A 942 5.93 23.72 -47.49
CA HIS A 942 6.92 24.42 -46.66
C HIS A 942 6.65 24.30 -45.15
N LYS A 943 6.03 23.19 -44.73
CA LYS A 943 5.74 22.86 -43.33
C LYS A 943 6.51 21.62 -42.91
N SER A 944 6.99 21.63 -41.67
CA SER A 944 7.64 20.47 -41.05
C SER A 944 6.63 19.65 -40.24
N TYR A 945 6.78 18.33 -40.33
CA TYR A 945 5.90 17.35 -39.70
C TYR A 945 6.76 16.35 -38.92
N SER A 946 6.31 15.99 -37.73
CA SER A 946 6.82 14.85 -36.99
C SER A 946 6.11 13.59 -37.50
N THR A 947 6.89 12.61 -37.96
CA THR A 947 6.35 11.42 -38.63
C THR A 947 6.65 10.14 -37.86
N LYS A 948 5.69 9.22 -37.87
CA LYS A 948 5.82 7.90 -37.23
C LYS A 948 5.34 6.79 -38.16
N ALA A 949 5.94 5.60 -37.99
CA ALA A 949 5.56 4.39 -38.70
C ALA A 949 5.17 3.28 -37.73
N VAL A 950 4.05 2.61 -38.01
CA VAL A 950 3.57 1.41 -37.31
C VAL A 950 3.16 0.38 -38.36
N LEU A 951 3.44 -0.90 -38.10
CA LEU A 951 2.99 -1.99 -38.95
C LEU A 951 1.72 -2.60 -38.36
N GLN A 952 0.70 -2.74 -39.19
CA GLN A 952 -0.55 -3.42 -38.86
C GLN A 952 -0.47 -4.88 -39.33
N LEU A 953 -0.77 -5.80 -38.42
CA LEU A 953 -0.52 -7.23 -38.61
C LEU A 953 -1.61 -8.11 -38.02
N CYS A 954 -1.68 -9.35 -38.49
CA CYS A 954 -2.40 -10.44 -37.86
C CYS A 954 -1.40 -11.35 -37.12
N ILE A 955 -1.71 -11.79 -35.91
CA ILE A 955 -0.88 -12.68 -35.11
C ILE A 955 -1.66 -13.93 -34.67
N ASN A 956 -1.04 -15.10 -34.76
CA ASN A 956 -1.63 -16.37 -34.38
C ASN A 956 -1.95 -16.38 -32.87
N PRO A 957 -3.22 -16.62 -32.45
CA PRO A 957 -3.63 -16.64 -31.05
C PRO A 957 -2.80 -17.51 -30.12
N ASP A 958 -2.27 -18.63 -30.62
CA ASP A 958 -1.51 -19.59 -29.82
C ASP A 958 -0.02 -19.26 -29.69
N SER A 959 0.44 -18.20 -30.38
CA SER A 959 1.87 -17.95 -30.58
C SER A 959 2.47 -16.85 -29.71
N TYR A 960 1.66 -16.15 -28.91
CA TYR A 960 2.12 -14.97 -28.17
C TYR A 960 1.70 -15.00 -26.70
N GLN A 961 2.48 -14.31 -25.89
CA GLN A 961 2.23 -14.08 -24.47
C GLN A 961 1.72 -12.65 -24.26
N VAL A 962 0.82 -12.49 -23.30
CA VAL A 962 0.25 -11.20 -22.91
C VAL A 962 0.96 -10.71 -21.66
N GLY A 963 1.43 -9.47 -21.66
CA GLY A 963 2.19 -8.88 -20.56
C GLY A 963 1.87 -7.40 -20.34
N PRO A 964 2.42 -6.84 -19.24
CA PRO A 964 2.22 -5.45 -18.89
C PRO A 964 2.98 -4.52 -19.83
N GLN A 965 2.55 -3.27 -19.86
CA GLN A 965 3.27 -2.20 -20.52
C GLN A 965 4.67 -2.04 -19.95
N THR A 966 5.64 -1.71 -20.80
CA THR A 966 7.05 -1.52 -20.43
C THR A 966 7.50 -0.05 -20.57
N ILE A 967 6.62 0.84 -21.03
CA ILE A 967 6.92 2.27 -21.28
C ILE A 967 6.93 3.15 -20.03
N GLY A 968 6.51 2.62 -18.87
CA GLY A 968 6.47 3.33 -17.59
C GLY A 968 5.28 4.28 -17.42
N ALA A 969 4.17 4.06 -18.11
CA ALA A 969 2.98 4.89 -17.98
C ALA A 969 2.30 4.71 -16.61
N THR A 970 1.98 5.83 -15.95
CA THR A 970 1.25 5.86 -14.67
C THR A 970 -0.27 5.99 -14.83
N SER A 971 -0.74 6.29 -16.04
CA SER A 971 -2.15 6.37 -16.44
C SER A 971 -2.49 5.35 -17.52
N GLU A 972 -3.77 5.01 -17.68
CA GLU A 972 -4.22 4.09 -18.75
C GLU A 972 -3.89 4.65 -20.14
N ILE A 973 -3.22 3.84 -20.95
CA ILE A 973 -2.75 4.24 -22.29
C ILE A 973 -3.87 4.10 -23.33
N ASP A 974 -4.71 3.08 -23.17
CA ASP A 974 -5.86 2.83 -24.02
C ASP A 974 -7.11 2.55 -23.16
N PRO A 975 -8.24 3.24 -23.38
CA PRO A 975 -9.45 3.05 -22.59
C PRO A 975 -10.04 1.64 -22.58
N LYS A 976 -9.59 0.76 -23.49
CA LYS A 976 -10.09 -0.61 -23.65
C LYS A 976 -9.10 -1.68 -23.20
N PHE A 977 -7.80 -1.41 -23.28
CA PHE A 977 -6.75 -2.39 -22.98
C PHE A 977 -5.99 -1.96 -21.73
N SER A 978 -6.07 -2.78 -20.68
CA SER A 978 -5.35 -2.49 -19.44
C SER A 978 -3.84 -2.44 -19.68
N ASN A 979 -3.17 -1.51 -19.00
CA ASN A 979 -1.72 -1.44 -18.96
C ASN A 979 -1.05 -2.74 -18.47
N GLN A 980 -1.78 -3.71 -17.92
CA GLN A 980 -1.24 -5.03 -17.53
C GLN A 980 -1.28 -6.08 -18.66
N GLU A 981 -1.94 -5.81 -19.78
CA GLU A 981 -2.10 -6.76 -20.90
C GLU A 981 -1.93 -6.13 -22.30
N ILE A 982 -1.52 -4.86 -22.35
CA ILE A 982 -1.44 -4.10 -23.60
C ILE A 982 -0.23 -4.49 -24.46
N GLU A 983 0.77 -5.18 -23.91
CA GLU A 983 1.97 -5.62 -24.63
C GLU A 983 1.95 -7.13 -24.85
N TRP A 984 2.10 -7.55 -26.11
CA TRP A 984 2.14 -8.95 -26.51
C TRP A 984 3.52 -9.29 -27.04
N SER A 985 4.04 -10.47 -26.69
CA SER A 985 5.37 -10.90 -27.13
C SER A 985 5.35 -12.29 -27.76
N THR A 986 6.11 -12.49 -28.84
CA THR A 986 6.26 -13.80 -29.50
C THR A 986 7.70 -14.06 -29.94
N LYS A 987 8.09 -15.33 -29.92
CA LYS A 987 9.35 -15.85 -30.50
C LYS A 987 9.11 -16.76 -31.70
N GLU A 988 7.85 -17.06 -32.02
CA GLU A 988 7.51 -18.04 -33.04
C GLU A 988 7.67 -17.43 -34.44
N ARG A 989 8.36 -18.14 -35.34
CA ARG A 989 8.52 -17.69 -36.73
C ARG A 989 7.28 -18.05 -37.55
N GLY A 990 6.84 -17.11 -38.38
CA GLY A 990 5.67 -17.31 -39.26
C GLY A 990 4.33 -17.26 -38.55
N SER A 991 4.29 -16.74 -37.32
CA SER A 991 3.09 -16.52 -36.52
C SER A 991 2.47 -15.13 -36.73
N ILE A 992 3.09 -14.29 -37.56
CA ILE A 992 2.65 -12.94 -37.88
C ILE A 992 2.36 -12.87 -39.38
N ILE A 993 1.46 -12.00 -39.80
CA ILE A 993 1.28 -11.63 -41.21
C ILE A 993 1.04 -10.12 -41.27
N LEU A 994 1.95 -9.39 -41.91
CA LEU A 994 1.78 -7.95 -42.15
C LEU A 994 0.76 -7.71 -43.25
N TYR A 995 -0.12 -6.71 -43.05
CA TYR A 995 -1.11 -6.33 -44.07
C TYR A 995 -1.30 -4.81 -44.23
N GLY A 996 -0.67 -4.00 -43.40
CA GLY A 996 -0.71 -2.54 -43.56
C GLY A 996 0.51 -1.83 -43.00
N LEU A 997 0.95 -0.78 -43.69
CA LEU A 997 1.86 0.23 -43.17
C LEU A 997 1.05 1.44 -42.72
N LEU A 998 1.07 1.75 -41.43
CA LEU A 998 0.44 2.93 -40.85
C LEU A 998 1.45 4.06 -40.72
N VAL A 999 1.07 5.22 -41.24
CA VAL A 999 1.84 6.46 -41.18
C VAL A 999 1.02 7.49 -40.41
N LYS A 1000 1.69 8.22 -39.50
CA LYS A 1000 1.11 9.40 -38.83
C LYS A 1000 2.01 10.61 -39.06
N LEU A 1001 1.39 11.72 -39.42
CA LEU A 1001 1.98 13.06 -39.50
C LEU A 1001 1.32 13.92 -38.42
N ASP A 1002 2.14 14.53 -37.57
CA ASP A 1002 1.77 15.58 -36.61
C ASP A 1002 2.52 16.87 -37.01
N GLU A 1003 1.87 18.04 -37.07
CA GLU A 1003 2.56 19.31 -37.39
C GLU A 1003 3.55 19.67 -36.27
N GLU A 1004 4.80 19.99 -36.62
CA GLU A 1004 5.78 20.52 -35.66
C GLU A 1004 5.49 22.01 -35.46
N ASN A 1005 5.24 22.42 -34.20
CA ASN A 1005 5.01 23.82 -33.83
C ASN A 1005 6.28 24.66 -33.94
#